data_AF-A0A533UBT9-F1
#
_entry.id   AF-A0A533UBT9-F1
#
_cell.length_a   1.000
_cell.length_b   1.000
_cell.length_c   1.000
_cell.angle_alpha   90.00
_cell.angle_beta   90.00
_cell.angle_gamma   90.00
#
_symmetry.space_group_name_H-M   'P 1'
#
loop_
_entity.id
_entity.type
_entity.pdbx_description
1 polymer ?
#
loop_
_entity_poly.entity_id
_entity_poly.type
_entity_poly.pdbx_seq_one_letter_code
_entity_poly.pdbx_strand_id
1 'polypeptide(L)'
;MVLYREDELFQRGLILTDDIAIDPIFDFNLYRDAIVNIVKNSYPKFAIGIFGNWGSGKTTLINSIDKILQTDKNLIIVRLESWRYKREQFALVSLLKTIAYALPAEKEFEDLKQKLERSAINFLKRTPDILTSIISKYISEEDEITQEMFDSFKKEFNSKIELIAELDRDTIYFDGFEEIKNEIMKLRLNNSAFRIVIFVDDLDKCSPKKALEILELTRVFHEIEGFIYIIGISHDMIVKLSDIENNETSIQREHYIKNLIQVPITLPKWSNQDIVKLVKDFIKKGMIHDNYKDIVDKNIDLISTAIENNPREIKRFLNNFIVAYEIFSSKKNFEAKDLIFSSKKNFEAKELLLIQAIHLRWNKFYNILAKSDEGFFKGLNKYLKMDEETRFKKLDLYEGEHDESDMKIWKVLRDFKTDSDLWNFLIQNSDTLRYIQDWSVYKRAVEVSIEPTAKHAKGINYEAVKLLRSGKINEFNDKRAIEFKILSMRDADLRDADLRDADLRDADLRDADLRDADLRDADLRDADLMGANLSGSDLDGADLMGANLSGADLMGANLSGARLVGTNLSGADLVGARLWGANLVSTRLWGANLRDAHLVGARLVGANLGGARLVGANLGGARLVGVDLGGADLKQTELTNSIIINPSYESLKVNESTEFNNAAIDSPQFIDYITQFTRNVPQKIKSKQKLRRELAKKGVSEENIEDLLSISKLPEE
;
A
#
# COMPACT_ATOMS: atom_id res chain seq x y z
N MET A 1 -29.32 -7.30 12.43
CA MET A 1 -29.13 -7.02 13.87
C MET A 1 -27.76 -6.43 14.20
N VAL A 2 -26.65 -6.82 13.56
CA VAL A 2 -25.30 -6.29 13.85
C VAL A 2 -25.13 -4.81 13.48
N LEU A 3 -25.63 -4.33 12.33
CA LEU A 3 -25.57 -2.89 11.98
C LEU A 3 -26.39 -1.98 12.92
N TYR A 4 -27.54 -2.46 13.41
CA TYR A 4 -28.29 -1.75 14.47
C TYR A 4 -27.51 -1.71 15.79
N ARG A 5 -26.60 -2.67 16.01
CA ARG A 5 -25.74 -2.77 17.18
C ARG A 5 -24.42 -2.01 17.00
N GLU A 6 -23.90 -1.82 15.80
CA GLU A 6 -22.74 -0.93 15.58
C GLU A 6 -23.08 0.51 15.95
N ASP A 7 -24.25 1.00 15.52
CA ASP A 7 -24.77 2.30 15.97
C ASP A 7 -24.94 2.34 17.49
N GLU A 8 -25.38 1.24 18.12
CA GLU A 8 -25.55 1.13 19.57
C GLU A 8 -24.19 1.01 20.32
N LEU A 9 -23.21 0.31 19.77
CA LEU A 9 -21.84 0.16 20.29
C LEU A 9 -21.08 1.48 20.15
N PHE A 10 -21.28 2.20 19.05
CA PHE A 10 -20.79 3.55 18.81
C PHE A 10 -21.42 4.54 19.79
N GLN A 11 -22.74 4.51 19.98
CA GLN A 11 -23.45 5.30 20.99
C GLN A 11 -23.01 4.97 22.42
N ARG A 12 -22.57 3.73 22.68
CA ARG A 12 -21.99 3.28 23.96
C ARG A 12 -20.48 3.55 24.09
N GLY A 13 -19.82 4.07 23.05
CA GLY A 13 -18.38 4.37 23.06
C GLY A 13 -17.46 3.14 23.11
N LEU A 14 -17.89 2.00 22.55
CA LEU A 14 -17.15 0.73 22.62
C LEU A 14 -16.16 0.52 21.46
N ILE A 15 -16.26 1.30 20.38
CA ILE A 15 -15.41 1.21 19.18
C ILE A 15 -14.34 2.30 19.22
N LEU A 16 -13.10 1.95 18.87
CA LEU A 16 -11.99 2.90 18.73
C LEU A 16 -12.19 3.74 17.46
N THR A 17 -12.34 5.06 17.61
CA THR A 17 -12.50 6.04 16.52
C THR A 17 -11.16 6.68 16.12
N ASP A 18 -11.17 7.41 15.01
CA ASP A 18 -9.98 8.04 14.41
C ASP A 18 -9.51 9.35 15.02
N ASP A 19 -9.98 9.68 16.21
CA ASP A 19 -9.63 10.94 16.85
C ASP A 19 -8.10 11.05 17.07
N ILE A 20 -7.52 12.06 16.41
CA ILE A 20 -6.09 12.37 16.24
C ILE A 20 -5.41 12.78 17.57
N ALA A 21 -6.02 12.54 18.72
CA ALA A 21 -5.57 13.01 20.03
C ALA A 21 -4.74 11.99 20.80
N ILE A 22 -3.77 11.33 20.15
CA ILE A 22 -2.84 10.42 20.83
C ILE A 22 -1.44 11.01 20.71
N ASP A 23 -0.77 11.24 21.85
CA ASP A 23 0.69 11.32 21.89
C ASP A 23 1.24 10.07 21.21
N PRO A 24 1.74 10.18 19.98
CA PRO A 24 2.16 9.00 19.24
C PRO A 24 3.44 8.46 19.90
N ILE A 25 3.63 7.14 19.94
CA ILE A 25 4.86 6.54 20.51
C ILE A 25 6.05 6.96 19.70
N PHE A 26 7.23 6.93 20.34
CA PHE A 26 8.45 7.59 19.92
C PHE A 26 8.44 9.03 20.39
N ASP A 27 9.57 9.68 20.24
CA ASP A 27 9.78 11.05 20.63
C ASP A 27 9.05 12.04 19.69
N PHE A 28 7.86 11.70 19.18
CA PHE A 28 7.09 12.55 18.25
C PHE A 28 6.79 13.92 18.84
N ASN A 29 6.53 14.01 20.14
CA ASN A 29 6.37 15.30 20.80
C ASN A 29 7.68 16.09 20.76
N LEU A 30 8.84 15.46 20.98
CA LEU A 30 10.15 16.12 20.83
C LEU A 30 10.43 16.49 19.37
N TYR A 31 10.15 15.61 18.39
CA TYR A 31 10.28 15.93 16.96
C TYR A 31 9.36 17.09 16.58
N ARG A 32 8.09 17.05 16.98
CA ARG A 32 7.10 18.10 16.76
C ARG A 32 7.57 19.41 17.36
N ASP A 33 7.97 19.41 18.64
CA ASP A 33 8.38 20.62 19.35
C ASP A 33 9.69 21.19 18.75
N ALA A 34 10.63 20.32 18.37
CA ALA A 34 11.85 20.71 17.66
C ALA A 34 11.53 21.30 16.28
N ILE A 35 10.67 20.66 15.49
CA ILE A 35 10.24 21.15 14.18
C ILE A 35 9.51 22.49 14.31
N VAL A 36 8.56 22.61 15.23
CA VAL A 36 7.84 23.86 15.51
C VAL A 36 8.82 24.96 15.90
N ASN A 37 9.79 24.66 16.75
CA ASN A 37 10.82 25.60 17.16
C ASN A 37 11.70 26.05 15.98
N ILE A 38 12.11 25.12 15.11
CA ILE A 38 12.86 25.41 13.88
C ILE A 38 12.01 26.31 12.96
N VAL A 39 10.75 25.97 12.72
CA VAL A 39 9.82 26.77 11.89
C VAL A 39 9.67 28.19 12.43
N LYS A 40 9.54 28.36 13.76
CA LYS A 40 9.28 29.66 14.39
C LYS A 40 10.53 30.52 14.61
N ASN A 41 11.72 29.94 14.70
CA ASN A 41 12.90 30.67 15.15
C ASN A 41 14.09 30.62 14.16
N SER A 42 14.01 29.82 13.11
CA SER A 42 15.03 29.80 12.05
C SER A 42 14.73 30.81 10.94
N TYR A 43 15.78 31.08 10.15
CA TYR A 43 15.67 31.89 8.93
C TYR A 43 14.72 31.18 7.93
N PRO A 44 13.62 31.80 7.48
CA PRO A 44 12.51 31.10 6.83
C PRO A 44 12.75 30.90 5.33
N LYS A 45 13.71 30.03 5.03
CA LYS A 45 14.09 29.64 3.67
C LYS A 45 14.63 28.20 3.68
N PHE A 46 13.79 27.24 4.03
CA PHE A 46 14.17 25.82 4.09
C PHE A 46 12.95 24.88 3.95
N ALA A 47 13.23 23.62 3.69
CA ALA A 47 12.29 22.51 3.71
C ALA A 47 12.70 21.45 4.73
N ILE A 48 11.71 20.91 5.43
CA ILE A 48 11.81 19.77 6.33
C ILE A 48 11.20 18.57 5.64
N GLY A 49 11.96 17.47 5.55
CA GLY A 49 11.48 16.20 5.00
C GLY A 49 11.24 15.21 6.11
N ILE A 50 10.03 14.70 6.22
CA ILE A 50 9.65 13.66 7.18
C ILE A 50 9.57 12.33 6.43
N PHE A 51 10.57 11.49 6.66
CA PHE A 51 10.80 10.24 5.96
C PHE A 51 10.31 9.05 6.78
N GLY A 52 9.59 8.13 6.15
CA GLY A 52 9.15 6.89 6.82
C GLY A 52 8.27 6.00 5.97
N ASN A 53 8.25 4.71 6.27
CA ASN A 53 7.42 3.74 5.54
C ASN A 53 5.91 4.00 5.76
N TRP A 54 5.07 3.32 4.99
CA TRP A 54 3.64 3.30 5.25
C TRP A 54 3.36 2.81 6.69
N GLY A 55 2.44 3.47 7.40
CA GLY A 55 2.15 3.18 8.82
C GLY A 55 3.14 3.74 9.84
N SER A 56 4.25 4.38 9.44
CA SER A 56 5.27 4.90 10.38
C SER A 56 4.82 6.07 11.26
N GLY A 57 3.75 6.78 10.90
CA GLY A 57 3.26 7.95 11.65
C GLY A 57 3.58 9.32 11.03
N LYS A 58 4.05 9.38 9.76
CA LYS A 58 4.33 10.64 9.03
C LYS A 58 3.18 11.65 9.10
N THR A 59 2.00 11.24 8.64
CA THR A 59 0.78 12.06 8.65
C THR A 59 0.39 12.49 10.06
N THR A 60 0.58 11.62 11.06
CA THR A 60 0.30 11.94 12.47
C THR A 60 1.23 13.05 12.97
N LEU A 61 2.54 12.97 12.69
CA LEU A 61 3.49 14.02 13.04
C LEU A 61 3.17 15.33 12.32
N ILE A 62 2.93 15.28 11.01
CA ILE A 62 2.56 16.43 10.18
C ILE A 62 1.31 17.13 10.75
N ASN A 63 0.25 16.37 11.04
CA ASN A 63 -0.98 16.90 11.62
C ASN A 63 -0.75 17.53 13.01
N SER A 64 0.13 16.94 13.82
CA SER A 64 0.47 17.45 15.15
C SER A 64 1.23 18.79 15.07
N ILE A 65 2.14 18.91 14.11
CA ILE A 65 2.86 20.17 13.82
C ILE A 65 1.88 21.23 13.29
N ASP A 66 1.07 20.88 12.28
CA ASP A 66 0.04 21.74 11.68
C ASP A 66 -0.86 22.36 12.76
N LYS A 67 -1.41 21.51 13.64
CA LYS A 67 -2.28 21.93 14.74
C LYS A 67 -1.65 22.97 15.67
N ILE A 68 -0.35 22.83 15.98
CA ILE A 68 0.34 23.81 16.83
C ILE A 68 0.62 25.11 16.06
N LEU A 69 1.07 25.01 14.81
CA LEU A 69 1.42 26.17 14.01
C LEU A 69 0.20 27.02 13.61
N GLN A 70 -0.99 26.42 13.44
CA GLN A 70 -2.24 27.14 13.17
C GLN A 70 -2.61 28.20 14.21
N THR A 71 -2.09 28.10 15.44
CA THR A 71 -2.34 29.08 16.50
C THR A 71 -1.51 30.35 16.39
N ASP A 72 -0.50 30.36 15.52
CA ASP A 72 0.44 31.48 15.38
C ASP A 72 -0.01 32.45 14.29
N LYS A 73 -0.33 33.69 14.69
CA LYS A 73 -0.83 34.73 13.77
C LYS A 73 0.20 35.19 12.74
N ASN A 74 1.48 34.89 12.94
CA ASN A 74 2.53 35.25 11.99
C ASN A 74 2.69 34.19 10.88
N LEU A 75 1.97 33.07 10.95
CA LEU A 75 2.10 31.97 10.02
C LEU A 75 0.84 31.85 9.16
N ILE A 76 1.02 31.78 7.85
CA ILE A 76 -0.02 31.36 6.91
C ILE A 76 0.21 29.88 6.62
N ILE A 77 -0.75 29.05 7.01
CA ILE A 77 -0.67 27.60 6.84
C ILE A 77 -1.39 27.19 5.57
N VAL A 78 -0.68 26.47 4.70
CA VAL A 78 -1.18 26.00 3.40
C VAL A 78 -1.06 24.48 3.35
N ARG A 79 -2.16 23.77 3.08
CA ARG A 79 -2.14 22.31 2.91
C ARG A 79 -2.26 21.94 1.43
N LEU A 80 -1.22 21.31 0.91
CA LEU A 80 -1.17 20.76 -0.43
C LEU A 80 -1.42 19.25 -0.36
N GLU A 81 -2.67 18.83 -0.47
CA GLU A 81 -3.04 17.42 -0.54
C GLU A 81 -2.66 16.83 -1.91
N SER A 82 -1.48 16.21 -2.02
CA SER A 82 -0.88 15.78 -3.30
C SER A 82 -1.80 14.89 -4.16
N TRP A 83 -2.66 14.09 -3.55
CA TRP A 83 -3.63 13.23 -4.27
C TRP A 83 -4.65 14.01 -5.10
N ARG A 84 -5.06 15.23 -4.69
CA ARG A 84 -6.00 16.06 -5.45
C ARG A 84 -5.41 16.51 -6.79
N TYR A 85 -4.09 16.69 -6.80
CA TYR A 85 -3.32 17.12 -7.96
C TYR A 85 -3.03 15.98 -8.93
N LYS A 86 -3.37 14.71 -8.60
CA LYS A 86 -3.36 13.59 -9.56
C LYS A 86 -4.26 13.86 -10.78
N ARG A 87 -5.33 14.63 -10.59
CA ARG A 87 -6.32 14.98 -11.63
C ARG A 87 -6.11 16.36 -12.25
N GLU A 88 -5.17 17.14 -11.72
CA GLU A 88 -4.95 18.52 -12.15
C GLU A 88 -3.70 18.65 -13.02
N GLN A 89 -3.86 19.38 -14.10
CA GLN A 89 -2.89 19.38 -15.17
C GLN A 89 -1.63 20.20 -14.88
N PHE A 90 -1.73 21.26 -14.05
CA PHE A 90 -0.60 22.13 -13.69
C PHE A 90 -0.54 22.35 -12.18
N ALA A 91 0.37 21.67 -11.48
CA ALA A 91 0.44 21.75 -10.01
C ALA A 91 0.79 23.16 -9.51
N LEU A 92 1.56 23.94 -10.29
CA LEU A 92 1.94 25.31 -9.95
C LEU A 92 0.74 26.27 -9.84
N VAL A 93 -0.18 26.20 -10.80
CA VAL A 93 -1.39 27.06 -10.82
C VAL A 93 -2.24 26.82 -9.58
N SER A 94 -2.39 25.55 -9.22
CA SER A 94 -3.20 25.15 -8.09
C SER A 94 -2.53 25.45 -6.76
N LEU A 95 -1.19 25.35 -6.66
CA LEU A 95 -0.45 25.85 -5.50
C LEU A 95 -0.63 27.37 -5.32
N LEU A 96 -0.46 28.16 -6.38
CA LEU A 96 -0.64 29.62 -6.34
C LEU A 96 -2.05 30.00 -5.86
N LYS A 97 -3.09 29.33 -6.37
CA LYS A 97 -4.48 29.52 -5.93
C LYS A 97 -4.69 29.11 -4.48
N THR A 98 -4.08 28.01 -4.04
CA THR A 98 -4.23 27.52 -2.66
C THR A 98 -3.57 28.47 -1.67
N ILE A 99 -2.41 29.05 -2.01
CA ILE A 99 -1.76 30.09 -1.21
C ILE A 99 -2.67 31.34 -1.15
N ALA A 100 -3.16 31.82 -2.30
CA ALA A 100 -4.04 32.98 -2.37
C ALA A 100 -5.34 32.81 -1.56
N TYR A 101 -5.89 31.60 -1.53
CA TYR A 101 -7.07 31.25 -0.73
C TYR A 101 -6.77 31.19 0.78
N ALA A 102 -5.57 30.77 1.17
CA ALA A 102 -5.16 30.69 2.57
C ALA A 102 -4.84 32.07 3.19
N LEU A 103 -4.60 33.10 2.38
CA LEU A 103 -4.33 34.45 2.86
C LEU A 103 -5.58 35.07 3.53
N PRO A 104 -5.43 35.71 4.70
CA PRO A 104 -6.53 36.43 5.36
C PRO A 104 -7.10 37.53 4.47
N ALA A 105 -8.39 37.82 4.63
CA ALA A 105 -9.08 38.91 3.94
C ALA A 105 -8.74 40.31 4.51
N GLU A 106 -7.48 40.52 4.87
CA GLU A 106 -6.98 41.76 5.45
C GLU A 106 -6.29 42.60 4.37
N LYS A 107 -6.38 43.94 4.49
CA LYS A 107 -5.85 44.88 3.49
C LYS A 107 -4.36 44.67 3.21
N GLU A 108 -3.59 44.21 4.19
CA GLU A 108 -2.15 44.00 4.03
C GLU A 108 -1.80 42.85 3.08
N PHE A 109 -2.70 41.87 2.88
CA PHE A 109 -2.46 40.72 1.99
C PHE A 109 -3.08 40.86 0.60
N GLU A 110 -3.88 41.90 0.36
CA GLU A 110 -4.63 42.09 -0.89
C GLU A 110 -3.72 42.17 -2.12
N ASP A 111 -2.62 42.93 -2.02
CA ASP A 111 -1.63 43.06 -3.09
C ASP A 111 -0.94 41.72 -3.41
N LEU A 112 -0.61 40.94 -2.38
CA LEU A 112 -0.01 39.61 -2.55
C LEU A 112 -1.01 38.64 -3.21
N LYS A 113 -2.27 38.66 -2.77
CA LYS A 113 -3.34 37.82 -3.31
C LYS A 113 -3.56 38.10 -4.80
N GLN A 114 -3.67 39.36 -5.19
CA GLN A 114 -3.82 39.76 -6.60
C GLN A 114 -2.61 39.34 -7.45
N LYS A 115 -1.38 39.47 -6.93
CA LYS A 115 -0.16 39.05 -7.62
C LYS A 115 -0.06 37.53 -7.81
N LEU A 116 -0.47 36.75 -6.81
CA LEU A 116 -0.53 35.28 -6.90
C LEU A 116 -1.54 34.84 -7.97
N GLU A 117 -2.75 35.39 -7.98
CA GLU A 117 -3.78 35.10 -8.97
C GLU A 117 -3.36 35.51 -10.38
N ARG A 118 -2.81 36.72 -10.53
CA ARG A 118 -2.30 37.23 -11.82
C ARG A 118 -1.14 36.38 -12.34
N SER A 119 -0.23 35.93 -11.47
CA SER A 119 0.88 35.05 -11.85
C SER A 119 0.39 33.69 -12.32
N ALA A 120 -0.64 33.12 -11.68
CA ALA A 120 -1.26 31.88 -12.13
C ALA A 120 -1.89 32.02 -13.53
N ILE A 121 -2.59 33.14 -13.78
CA ILE A 121 -3.20 33.45 -15.08
C ILE A 121 -2.11 33.68 -16.14
N ASN A 122 -1.05 34.39 -15.82
CA ASN A 122 0.02 34.71 -16.76
C ASN A 122 0.91 33.51 -17.08
N PHE A 123 1.12 32.58 -16.14
CA PHE A 123 1.76 31.29 -16.39
C PHE A 123 0.98 30.50 -17.46
N LEU A 124 -0.36 30.46 -17.34
CA LEU A 124 -1.24 29.88 -18.36
C LEU A 124 -1.18 30.63 -19.72
N LYS A 125 -0.84 31.94 -19.71
CA LYS A 125 -0.75 32.78 -20.92
C LYS A 125 0.54 32.65 -21.72
N ARG A 126 1.67 32.34 -21.07
CA ARG A 126 3.00 32.27 -21.71
C ARG A 126 3.33 30.89 -22.30
N THR A 127 2.44 29.91 -22.17
CA THR A 127 2.55 28.64 -22.89
C THR A 127 2.19 28.87 -24.39
N PRO A 128 3.15 28.83 -25.34
CA PRO A 128 3.17 29.81 -26.44
C PRO A 128 2.08 29.75 -27.54
N ASP A 129 1.38 28.63 -27.78
CA ASP A 129 0.45 28.51 -28.94
C ASP A 129 -1.04 28.37 -28.61
N ILE A 130 -1.39 28.20 -27.33
CA ILE A 130 -2.75 27.79 -26.93
C ILE A 130 -3.72 28.97 -26.94
N LEU A 131 -3.32 30.13 -26.44
CA LEU A 131 -4.22 31.28 -26.34
C LEU A 131 -4.32 32.06 -27.65
N THR A 132 -3.23 32.16 -28.42
CA THR A 132 -3.18 33.01 -29.62
C THR A 132 -4.00 32.43 -30.78
N SER A 133 -4.06 31.10 -30.94
CA SER A 133 -4.87 30.46 -31.98
C SER A 133 -6.35 30.31 -31.62
N ILE A 134 -6.66 30.21 -30.32
CA ILE A 134 -8.04 30.04 -29.84
C ILE A 134 -8.76 31.38 -29.77
N ILE A 135 -8.10 32.45 -29.28
CA ILE A 135 -8.73 33.77 -29.17
C ILE A 135 -8.92 34.44 -30.55
N SER A 136 -7.96 34.28 -31.47
CA SER A 136 -8.03 34.92 -32.80
C SER A 136 -9.12 34.36 -33.73
N LYS A 137 -9.69 33.19 -33.41
CA LYS A 137 -10.78 32.59 -34.18
C LYS A 137 -12.18 33.08 -33.77
N TYR A 138 -12.29 33.65 -32.56
CA TYR A 138 -13.57 34.10 -31.98
C TYR A 138 -13.65 35.63 -31.82
N ILE A 139 -12.61 36.35 -32.23
CA ILE A 139 -12.63 37.81 -32.30
C ILE A 139 -12.51 38.21 -33.78
N SER A 140 -13.62 38.14 -34.49
CA SER A 140 -13.95 39.20 -35.45
C SER A 140 -15.01 40.07 -34.77
N GLU A 141 -14.80 41.37 -34.88
CA GLU A 141 -15.53 42.45 -34.20
C GLU A 141 -17.06 42.22 -34.18
N GLU A 142 -17.65 42.41 -32.99
CA GLU A 142 -19.08 42.38 -32.67
C GLU A 142 -19.75 41.00 -32.60
N ASP A 143 -19.79 40.36 -31.42
CA ASP A 143 -20.96 39.62 -30.89
C ASP A 143 -20.73 39.08 -29.46
N GLU A 144 -21.80 38.97 -28.66
CA GLU A 144 -21.77 38.44 -27.29
C GLU A 144 -21.46 36.92 -27.25
N ILE A 145 -20.61 36.49 -26.31
CA ILE A 145 -20.18 35.10 -26.13
C ILE A 145 -21.37 34.22 -25.66
N THR A 146 -21.75 33.21 -26.44
CA THR A 146 -22.82 32.25 -26.10
C THR A 146 -22.31 31.00 -25.38
N GLN A 147 -23.19 30.25 -24.69
CA GLN A 147 -22.81 29.02 -23.96
C GLN A 147 -22.35 27.86 -24.86
N GLU A 148 -22.87 27.73 -26.08
CA GLU A 148 -22.39 26.70 -27.02
C GLU A 148 -20.94 26.96 -27.48
N MET A 149 -20.53 28.23 -27.58
CA MET A 149 -19.14 28.61 -27.84
C MET A 149 -18.22 28.21 -26.67
N PHE A 150 -18.72 28.31 -25.44
CA PHE A 150 -17.98 27.94 -24.23
C PHE A 150 -17.79 26.42 -24.10
N ASP A 151 -18.81 25.63 -24.46
CA ASP A 151 -18.74 24.16 -24.43
C ASP A 151 -17.87 23.59 -25.55
N SER A 152 -17.87 24.21 -26.74
CA SER A 152 -16.95 23.88 -27.82
C SER A 152 -15.49 24.21 -27.46
N PHE A 153 -15.26 25.38 -26.85
CA PHE A 153 -13.96 25.80 -26.31
C PHE A 153 -13.41 24.80 -25.28
N LYS A 154 -14.27 24.33 -24.36
CA LYS A 154 -13.88 23.38 -23.31
C LYS A 154 -13.45 22.01 -23.89
N LYS A 155 -14.10 21.59 -24.98
CA LYS A 155 -13.84 20.31 -25.65
C LYS A 155 -12.54 20.34 -26.46
N GLU A 156 -12.24 21.46 -27.13
CA GLU A 156 -11.03 21.65 -27.93
C GLU A 156 -9.80 22.02 -27.08
N PHE A 157 -10.01 22.69 -25.93
CA PHE A 157 -8.98 22.93 -24.93
C PHE A 157 -8.46 21.60 -24.38
N ASN A 158 -9.36 20.73 -23.91
CA ASN A 158 -8.99 19.45 -23.30
C ASN A 158 -8.24 18.50 -24.25
N SER A 159 -8.48 18.53 -25.57
CA SER A 159 -7.78 17.66 -26.53
C SER A 159 -6.37 18.15 -26.88
N LYS A 160 -6.10 19.46 -26.79
CA LYS A 160 -4.78 20.03 -27.08
C LYS A 160 -3.84 20.01 -25.88
N ILE A 161 -4.37 19.82 -24.68
CA ILE A 161 -3.53 19.78 -23.48
C ILE A 161 -2.74 18.48 -23.30
N GLU A 162 -3.19 17.39 -23.94
CA GLU A 162 -2.46 16.12 -24.00
C GLU A 162 -1.13 16.25 -24.77
N LEU A 163 -1.03 17.19 -25.72
CA LEU A 163 0.18 17.48 -26.50
C LEU A 163 1.18 18.40 -25.78
N ILE A 164 0.75 19.13 -24.74
CA ILE A 164 1.60 20.06 -23.97
C ILE A 164 2.50 19.30 -22.97
N ALA A 165 2.15 18.05 -22.66
CA ALA A 165 2.87 17.20 -21.70
C ALA A 165 4.32 16.86 -22.11
N GLU A 166 4.78 17.30 -23.28
CA GLU A 166 6.10 17.02 -23.84
C GLU A 166 7.08 18.22 -23.87
N LEU A 167 6.77 19.38 -23.28
CA LEU A 167 7.63 20.58 -23.38
C LEU A 167 8.53 20.85 -22.16
N ASP A 168 9.81 21.15 -22.46
CA ASP A 168 11.00 21.07 -21.61
C ASP A 168 11.26 22.28 -20.66
N ARG A 169 12.16 22.07 -19.69
CA ARG A 169 12.40 22.80 -18.42
C ARG A 169 12.94 24.24 -18.50
N ASP A 170 13.26 24.80 -19.66
CA ASP A 170 14.04 26.05 -19.73
C ASP A 170 13.23 27.37 -19.65
N THR A 171 11.92 27.31 -19.42
CA THR A 171 11.04 28.52 -19.34
C THR A 171 10.79 29.03 -17.91
N ILE A 172 11.50 28.51 -16.90
CA ILE A 172 11.17 28.65 -15.47
C ILE A 172 11.43 30.06 -14.84
N TYR A 173 12.10 31.01 -15.52
CA TYR A 173 12.29 32.36 -14.96
C TYR A 173 11.21 33.34 -15.45
N PHE A 174 10.15 33.46 -14.65
CA PHE A 174 8.94 34.23 -14.92
C PHE A 174 8.87 35.52 -14.07
N ASP A 175 8.57 36.68 -14.68
CA ASP A 175 8.57 38.02 -14.04
C ASP A 175 7.65 38.13 -12.79
N GLY A 176 6.55 37.38 -12.74
CA GLY A 176 5.63 37.45 -11.59
C GLY A 176 6.16 36.85 -10.30
N PHE A 177 7.20 36.00 -10.34
CA PHE A 177 7.83 35.52 -9.10
C PHE A 177 8.61 36.63 -8.40
N GLU A 178 9.25 37.54 -9.15
CA GLU A 178 9.89 38.72 -8.56
C GLU A 178 8.86 39.67 -7.96
N GLU A 179 7.67 39.81 -8.54
CA GLU A 179 6.57 40.60 -7.95
C GLU A 179 6.07 40.01 -6.62
N ILE A 180 5.91 38.67 -6.56
CA ILE A 180 5.54 37.93 -5.35
C ILE A 180 6.63 38.09 -4.29
N LYS A 181 7.89 37.89 -4.66
CA LYS A 181 9.06 38.04 -3.78
C LYS A 181 9.14 39.42 -3.14
N ASN A 182 9.00 40.48 -3.94
CA ASN A 182 9.01 41.85 -3.45
C ASN A 182 7.88 42.12 -2.45
N GLU A 183 6.69 41.54 -2.67
CA GLU A 183 5.57 41.73 -1.75
C GLU A 183 5.78 40.98 -0.42
N ILE A 184 6.30 39.76 -0.48
CA ILE A 184 6.67 39.02 0.73
C ILE A 184 7.78 39.73 1.50
N MET A 185 8.77 40.31 0.82
CA MET A 185 9.80 41.11 1.47
C MET A 185 9.21 42.31 2.22
N LYS A 186 8.22 43.02 1.65
CA LYS A 186 7.54 44.13 2.35
C LYS A 186 6.78 43.66 3.58
N LEU A 187 6.02 42.57 3.48
CA LEU A 187 5.33 41.97 4.63
C LEU A 187 6.33 41.62 5.74
N ARG A 188 7.49 41.08 5.37
CA ARG A 188 8.56 40.73 6.31
C ARG A 188 9.30 41.92 6.90
N LEU A 189 9.39 43.06 6.20
CA LEU A 189 9.93 44.31 6.77
C LEU A 189 9.05 44.82 7.92
N ASN A 190 7.74 44.68 7.79
CA ASN A 190 6.78 45.06 8.83
C ASN A 190 6.67 44.00 9.94
N ASN A 191 6.82 42.73 9.59
CA ASN A 191 6.76 41.59 10.50
C ASN A 191 7.81 40.54 10.13
N SER A 192 9.00 40.61 10.74
CA SER A 192 10.11 39.69 10.44
C SER A 192 9.81 38.23 10.76
N ALA A 193 8.81 37.97 11.60
CA ALA A 193 8.32 36.63 11.95
C ALA A 193 7.30 36.07 10.94
N PHE A 194 6.84 36.85 9.96
CA PHE A 194 5.87 36.42 8.94
C PHE A 194 6.41 35.27 8.08
N ARG A 195 5.67 34.17 7.99
CA ARG A 195 6.04 33.01 7.19
C ARG A 195 4.82 32.37 6.52
N ILE A 196 5.03 31.74 5.37
CA ILE A 196 4.06 30.85 4.73
C ILE A 196 4.60 29.43 4.87
N VAL A 197 3.88 28.58 5.60
CA VAL A 197 4.25 27.18 5.84
C VAL A 197 3.38 26.28 4.97
N ILE A 198 4.01 25.56 4.04
CA ILE A 198 3.34 24.68 3.08
C ILE A 198 3.56 23.23 3.51
N PHE A 199 2.47 22.55 3.87
CA PHE A 199 2.46 21.12 4.15
C PHE A 199 2.17 20.34 2.87
N VAL A 200 3.05 19.40 2.55
CA VAL A 200 2.91 18.47 1.44
C VAL A 200 2.86 17.05 2.03
N ASP A 201 1.73 16.36 1.91
CA ASP A 201 1.55 14.99 2.41
C ASP A 201 0.89 14.12 1.35
N ASP A 202 0.95 12.80 1.54
CA ASP A 202 0.42 11.80 0.61
C ASP A 202 1.07 11.83 -0.79
N LEU A 203 2.33 12.26 -0.90
CA LEU A 203 3.10 12.13 -2.15
C LEU A 203 3.13 10.68 -2.65
N ASP A 204 3.08 9.72 -1.72
CA ASP A 204 3.02 8.28 -1.96
C ASP A 204 1.79 7.87 -2.82
N LYS A 205 0.74 8.70 -2.90
CA LYS A 205 -0.46 8.48 -3.72
C LYS A 205 -0.34 9.01 -5.16
N CYS A 206 0.71 9.78 -5.46
CA CYS A 206 0.98 10.34 -6.77
C CYS A 206 1.83 9.40 -7.65
N SER A 207 1.79 9.59 -8.97
CA SER A 207 2.81 9.00 -9.84
C SER A 207 4.17 9.64 -9.54
N PRO A 208 5.31 8.95 -9.76
CA PRO A 208 6.63 9.52 -9.50
C PRO A 208 6.84 10.85 -10.23
N LYS A 209 6.47 10.95 -11.52
CA LYS A 209 6.55 12.20 -12.30
C LYS A 209 5.77 13.34 -11.65
N LYS A 210 4.56 13.08 -11.15
CA LYS A 210 3.73 14.10 -10.50
C LYS A 210 4.25 14.48 -9.13
N ALA A 211 4.78 13.52 -8.38
CA ALA A 211 5.46 13.79 -7.11
C ALA A 211 6.71 14.66 -7.34
N LEU A 212 7.48 14.41 -8.41
CA LEU A 212 8.62 15.23 -8.80
C LEU A 212 8.19 16.65 -9.19
N GLU A 213 7.13 16.80 -10.00
CA GLU A 213 6.56 18.10 -10.35
C GLU A 213 6.20 18.89 -9.08
N ILE A 214 5.54 18.26 -8.10
CA ILE A 214 5.19 18.88 -6.81
C ILE A 214 6.45 19.27 -6.00
N LEU A 215 7.47 18.43 -5.98
CA LEU A 215 8.74 18.74 -5.31
C LEU A 215 9.48 19.89 -6.02
N GLU A 216 9.45 19.93 -7.35
CA GLU A 216 10.04 21.02 -8.15
C GLU A 216 9.37 22.36 -7.87
N LEU A 217 8.06 22.39 -7.53
CA LEU A 217 7.40 23.63 -7.08
C LEU A 217 8.07 24.24 -5.86
N THR A 218 8.59 23.41 -4.95
CA THR A 218 9.22 23.92 -3.73
C THR A 218 10.48 24.72 -4.08
N ARG A 219 11.20 24.35 -5.15
CA ARG A 219 12.36 25.10 -5.67
C ARG A 219 11.98 26.48 -6.19
N VAL A 220 10.84 26.59 -6.87
CA VAL A 220 10.38 27.85 -7.48
C VAL A 220 10.23 28.96 -6.45
N PHE A 221 9.70 28.64 -5.26
CA PHE A 221 9.61 29.60 -4.16
C PHE A 221 10.77 29.49 -3.16
N HIS A 222 11.68 28.52 -3.32
CA HIS A 222 12.81 28.33 -2.41
C HIS A 222 13.68 29.58 -2.36
N GLU A 223 13.75 30.37 -3.44
CA GLU A 223 14.52 31.62 -3.47
C GLU A 223 13.86 32.78 -2.70
N ILE A 224 12.56 32.67 -2.40
CA ILE A 224 11.78 33.72 -1.74
C ILE A 224 11.82 33.51 -0.23
N GLU A 225 12.44 34.47 0.48
CA GLU A 225 12.49 34.47 1.94
C GLU A 225 11.08 34.62 2.53
N GLY A 226 10.66 33.70 3.39
CA GLY A 226 9.33 33.66 3.98
C GLY A 226 8.61 32.33 3.78
N PHE A 227 9.05 31.49 2.84
CA PHE A 227 8.46 30.16 2.62
C PHE A 227 9.20 29.06 3.37
N ILE A 228 8.43 28.20 4.03
CA ILE A 228 8.90 26.96 4.66
C ILE A 228 8.06 25.80 4.16
N TYR A 229 8.72 24.68 3.83
CA TYR A 229 8.04 23.46 3.38
C TYR A 229 8.17 22.35 4.43
N ILE A 230 7.09 21.62 4.68
CA ILE A 230 7.09 20.40 5.49
C ILE A 230 6.52 19.28 4.64
N ILE A 231 7.37 18.32 4.28
CA ILE A 231 7.11 17.35 3.22
C ILE A 231 7.13 15.93 3.81
N GLY A 232 6.00 15.23 3.75
CA GLY A 232 5.89 13.82 4.07
C GLY A 232 6.18 12.96 2.86
N ILE A 233 7.17 12.06 2.97
CA ILE A 233 7.58 11.22 1.85
C ILE A 233 7.98 9.81 2.32
N SER A 234 7.52 8.77 1.63
CA SER A 234 7.99 7.42 1.92
C SER A 234 9.35 7.12 1.30
N HIS A 235 10.04 6.14 1.88
CA HIS A 235 11.28 5.63 1.31
C HIS A 235 11.07 5.07 -0.11
N ASP A 236 9.94 4.37 -0.33
CA ASP A 236 9.54 3.85 -1.65
C ASP A 236 9.34 4.97 -2.68
N MET A 237 8.75 6.10 -2.29
CA MET A 237 8.62 7.27 -3.16
C MET A 237 9.97 7.94 -3.45
N ILE A 238 10.90 8.01 -2.48
CA ILE A 238 12.26 8.52 -2.75
C ILE A 238 12.97 7.67 -3.79
N VAL A 239 12.90 6.34 -3.65
CA VAL A 239 13.47 5.40 -4.64
C VAL A 239 12.85 5.68 -6.01
N LYS A 240 11.52 5.67 -6.09
CA LYS A 240 10.78 5.97 -7.33
C LYS A 240 11.09 7.33 -7.96
N LEU A 241 11.39 8.36 -7.15
CA LEU A 241 11.77 9.70 -7.62
C LEU A 241 13.22 9.77 -8.10
N SER A 242 14.07 8.92 -7.53
CA SER A 242 15.46 8.78 -7.94
C SER A 242 15.55 8.08 -9.30
N ASP A 243 14.56 7.22 -9.61
CA ASP A 243 14.39 6.46 -10.86
C ASP A 243 13.67 7.24 -11.99
N ILE A 244 13.46 8.56 -11.86
CA ILE A 244 12.94 9.41 -12.96
C ILE A 244 14.16 9.96 -13.71
N GLU A 245 14.15 10.02 -15.04
CA GLU A 245 15.28 10.57 -15.82
C GLU A 245 15.48 12.08 -15.76
N ASN A 246 16.75 12.50 -15.87
CA ASN A 246 17.21 13.62 -16.70
C ASN A 246 18.50 13.23 -17.43
N ASN A 247 18.60 13.63 -18.69
CA ASN A 247 19.68 13.40 -19.65
C ASN A 247 21.10 13.90 -19.28
N GLU A 248 21.34 14.45 -18.10
CA GLU A 248 22.68 14.87 -17.67
C GLU A 248 22.82 14.66 -16.15
N THR A 249 23.74 13.80 -15.73
CA THR A 249 24.26 13.62 -14.36
C THR A 249 23.36 12.89 -13.32
N SER A 250 23.52 11.57 -13.23
CA SER A 250 22.91 10.73 -12.16
C SER A 250 23.38 11.06 -10.74
N ILE A 251 24.51 11.76 -10.58
CA ILE A 251 25.02 12.24 -9.28
C ILE A 251 24.21 13.44 -8.74
N GLN A 252 23.35 14.07 -9.55
CA GLN A 252 22.65 15.28 -9.13
C GLN A 252 21.32 15.06 -8.41
N ARG A 253 20.60 13.91 -8.50
CA ARG A 253 19.20 13.82 -8.02
C ARG A 253 18.96 13.36 -6.58
N GLU A 254 19.70 12.38 -6.07
CA GLU A 254 19.70 12.13 -4.62
C GLU A 254 20.29 13.34 -3.89
N HIS A 255 21.31 13.96 -4.50
CA HIS A 255 21.83 15.27 -4.10
C HIS A 255 20.77 16.37 -4.26
N TYR A 256 19.90 16.31 -5.27
CA TYR A 256 18.81 17.26 -5.52
C TYR A 256 17.75 17.19 -4.42
N ILE A 257 17.28 16.00 -4.05
CA ILE A 257 16.33 15.83 -2.94
C ILE A 257 17.00 16.25 -1.63
N LYS A 258 18.28 15.90 -1.41
CA LYS A 258 19.08 16.38 -0.26
C LYS A 258 19.30 17.91 -0.27
N ASN A 259 19.38 18.55 -1.43
CA ASN A 259 19.52 19.99 -1.57
C ASN A 259 18.18 20.72 -1.43
N LEU A 260 17.08 20.05 -1.80
CA LEU A 260 15.72 20.54 -1.64
C LEU A 260 15.30 20.48 -0.17
N ILE A 261 15.65 19.39 0.51
CA ILE A 261 15.31 19.10 1.91
C ILE A 261 16.53 19.34 2.79
N GLN A 262 16.61 20.51 3.42
CA GLN A 262 17.74 20.88 4.27
C GLN A 262 17.67 20.26 5.67
N VAL A 263 16.47 19.88 6.13
CA VAL A 263 16.27 19.25 7.44
C VAL A 263 15.60 17.88 7.26
N PRO A 264 16.37 16.79 7.08
CA PRO A 264 15.81 15.45 6.96
C PRO A 264 15.53 14.83 8.34
N ILE A 265 14.32 14.31 8.53
CA ILE A 265 13.85 13.65 9.75
C ILE A 265 13.32 12.27 9.38
N THR A 266 14.02 11.22 9.79
CA THR A 266 13.60 9.83 9.55
C THR A 266 12.88 9.28 10.76
N LEU A 267 11.63 8.86 10.57
CA LEU A 267 10.86 8.17 11.58
C LEU A 267 11.37 6.73 11.75
N PRO A 268 11.52 6.25 13.00
CA PRO A 268 11.94 4.88 13.25
C PRO A 268 10.91 3.86 12.75
N LYS A 269 11.38 2.64 12.47
CA LYS A 269 10.49 1.49 12.23
C LYS A 269 9.85 1.08 13.55
N TRP A 270 8.60 0.66 13.48
CA TRP A 270 7.89 0.10 14.63
C TRP A 270 8.47 -1.26 15.01
N SER A 271 8.60 -1.50 16.31
CA SER A 271 8.87 -2.81 16.88
C SER A 271 7.64 -3.35 17.62
N ASN A 272 7.61 -4.65 17.91
CA ASN A 272 6.56 -5.23 18.75
C ASN A 272 6.47 -4.54 20.11
N GLN A 273 7.60 -4.11 20.69
CA GLN A 273 7.62 -3.39 21.96
C GLN A 273 6.95 -2.02 21.86
N ASP A 274 7.08 -1.34 20.72
CA ASP A 274 6.38 -0.08 20.47
C ASP A 274 4.88 -0.33 20.36
N ILE A 275 4.44 -1.37 19.64
CA ILE A 275 3.03 -1.75 19.56
C ILE A 275 2.46 -2.05 20.96
N VAL A 276 3.17 -2.81 21.80
CA VAL A 276 2.79 -3.06 23.19
C VAL A 276 2.65 -1.76 23.97
N LYS A 277 3.61 -0.84 23.85
CA LYS A 277 3.54 0.48 24.50
C LYS A 277 2.29 1.25 24.05
N LEU A 278 1.88 1.12 22.78
CA LEU A 278 0.79 1.91 22.18
C LEU A 278 -0.53 1.51 22.78
N VAL A 279 -0.72 0.19 22.84
CA VAL A 279 -1.92 -0.42 23.37
C VAL A 279 -2.02 -0.09 24.86
N LYS A 280 -0.90 -0.11 25.62
CA LYS A 280 -0.90 0.35 27.02
C LYS A 280 -1.28 1.82 27.16
N ASP A 281 -0.80 2.69 26.28
CA ASP A 281 -1.17 4.10 26.28
C ASP A 281 -2.67 4.28 25.94
N PHE A 282 -3.23 3.49 25.03
CA PHE A 282 -4.68 3.48 24.73
C PHE A 282 -5.52 3.11 25.98
N ILE A 283 -5.07 2.10 26.73
CA ILE A 283 -5.72 1.69 27.99
C ILE A 283 -5.66 2.83 29.01
N LYS A 284 -4.47 3.39 29.24
CA LYS A 284 -4.24 4.46 30.22
C LYS A 284 -5.05 5.72 29.92
N LYS A 285 -5.21 6.06 28.64
CA LYS A 285 -5.99 7.23 28.18
C LYS A 285 -7.50 6.98 28.13
N GLY A 286 -7.96 5.78 28.48
CA GLY A 286 -9.38 5.43 28.47
C GLY A 286 -9.98 5.28 27.07
N MET A 287 -9.16 5.07 26.04
CA MET A 287 -9.64 4.84 24.67
C MET A 287 -10.23 3.44 24.52
N ILE A 288 -9.65 2.46 25.22
CA ILE A 288 -10.26 1.13 25.32
C ILE A 288 -11.28 1.19 26.45
N HIS A 289 -12.53 0.86 26.14
CA HIS A 289 -13.60 0.85 27.13
C HIS A 289 -13.28 -0.07 28.33
N ASP A 290 -13.70 0.32 29.53
CA ASP A 290 -13.34 -0.35 30.81
C ASP A 290 -13.60 -1.86 30.80
N ASN A 291 -14.67 -2.30 30.14
CA ASN A 291 -15.02 -3.71 29.99
C ASN A 291 -13.96 -4.58 29.30
N TYR A 292 -13.04 -4.00 28.53
CA TYR A 292 -12.03 -4.73 27.76
C TYR A 292 -10.60 -4.40 28.15
N LYS A 293 -10.35 -3.37 28.97
CA LYS A 293 -9.00 -2.97 29.39
C LYS A 293 -8.20 -4.15 29.95
N ASP A 294 -8.77 -4.88 30.89
CA ASP A 294 -8.14 -6.04 31.52
C ASP A 294 -7.90 -7.19 30.54
N ILE A 295 -8.80 -7.36 29.56
CA ILE A 295 -8.69 -8.40 28.54
C ILE A 295 -7.54 -8.07 27.59
N VAL A 296 -7.49 -6.83 27.10
CA VAL A 296 -6.46 -6.36 26.18
C VAL A 296 -5.10 -6.36 26.86
N ASP A 297 -5.00 -5.86 28.09
CA ASP A 297 -3.73 -5.82 28.84
C ASP A 297 -3.17 -7.23 29.09
N LYS A 298 -4.01 -8.18 29.50
CA LYS A 298 -3.60 -9.59 29.73
C LYS A 298 -3.14 -10.32 28.47
N ASN A 299 -3.58 -9.87 27.29
CA ASN A 299 -3.30 -10.53 26.01
C ASN A 299 -2.45 -9.64 25.08
N ILE A 300 -1.79 -8.62 25.62
CA ILE A 300 -1.12 -7.60 24.82
C ILE A 300 0.02 -8.16 23.95
N ASP A 301 0.73 -9.18 24.45
CA ASP A 301 1.81 -9.82 23.70
C ASP A 301 1.26 -10.56 22.47
N LEU A 302 0.13 -11.27 22.64
CA LEU A 302 -0.59 -11.93 21.54
C LEU A 302 -1.06 -10.90 20.52
N ILE A 303 -1.68 -9.81 20.98
CA ILE A 303 -2.19 -8.72 20.15
C ILE A 303 -1.03 -8.08 19.35
N SER A 304 0.09 -7.79 20.00
CA SER A 304 1.28 -7.22 19.37
C SER A 304 1.98 -8.17 18.40
N THR A 305 1.83 -9.48 18.57
CA THR A 305 2.35 -10.48 17.64
C THR A 305 1.44 -10.65 16.43
N ALA A 306 0.13 -10.45 16.63
CA ALA A 306 -0.89 -10.55 15.59
C ALA A 306 -0.84 -9.35 14.64
N ILE A 307 -0.75 -8.15 15.22
CA ILE A 307 -0.59 -6.91 14.49
C ILE A 307 0.87 -6.86 14.06
N GLU A 308 1.15 -6.90 12.75
CA GLU A 308 2.49 -6.61 12.24
C GLU A 308 3.00 -5.28 12.81
N ASN A 309 4.28 -4.94 12.62
CA ASN A 309 4.90 -3.68 13.06
C ASN A 309 4.29 -2.42 12.36
N ASN A 310 2.99 -2.21 12.53
CA ASN A 310 2.14 -1.23 11.90
C ASN A 310 0.98 -0.86 12.85
N PRO A 311 1.05 0.31 13.49
CA PRO A 311 0.02 0.81 14.42
C PRO A 311 -1.39 0.89 13.87
N ARG A 312 -1.55 1.04 12.54
CA ARG A 312 -2.87 1.20 11.92
C ARG A 312 -3.72 -0.05 12.11
N GLU A 313 -3.09 -1.22 12.19
CA GLU A 313 -3.79 -2.49 12.38
C GLU A 313 -4.29 -2.68 13.82
N ILE A 314 -3.80 -1.91 14.80
CA ILE A 314 -4.25 -2.02 16.20
C ILE A 314 -5.75 -1.76 16.32
N LYS A 315 -6.24 -0.66 15.74
CA LYS A 315 -7.66 -0.30 15.84
C LYS A 315 -8.53 -1.32 15.13
N ARG A 316 -8.14 -1.71 13.91
CA ARG A 316 -8.84 -2.75 13.13
C ARG A 316 -8.94 -4.05 13.92
N PHE A 317 -7.82 -4.50 14.47
CA PHE A 317 -7.74 -5.71 15.25
C PHE A 317 -8.61 -5.64 16.52
N LEU A 318 -8.46 -4.59 17.34
CA LEU A 318 -9.19 -4.45 18.59
C LEU A 318 -10.71 -4.26 18.38
N ASN A 319 -11.12 -3.48 17.37
CA ASN A 319 -12.54 -3.28 17.08
C ASN A 319 -13.21 -4.59 16.64
N ASN A 320 -12.57 -5.35 15.75
CA ASN A 320 -13.06 -6.66 15.34
C ASN A 320 -13.19 -7.61 16.54
N PHE A 321 -12.20 -7.61 17.45
CA PHE A 321 -12.25 -8.41 18.67
C PHE A 321 -13.40 -7.98 19.59
N ILE A 322 -13.57 -6.68 19.83
CA ILE A 322 -14.62 -6.15 20.71
C ILE A 322 -16.01 -6.55 20.20
N VAL A 323 -16.25 -6.39 18.90
CA VAL A 323 -17.51 -6.76 18.26
C VAL A 323 -17.76 -8.26 18.41
N ALA A 324 -16.77 -9.10 18.12
CA ALA A 324 -16.84 -10.54 18.32
C ALA A 324 -17.13 -10.89 19.79
N TYR A 325 -16.41 -10.29 20.72
CA TYR A 325 -16.54 -10.59 22.14
C TYR A 325 -17.91 -10.18 22.69
N GLU A 326 -18.49 -9.05 22.29
CA GLU A 326 -19.83 -8.66 22.75
C GLU A 326 -20.95 -9.53 22.17
N ILE A 327 -20.80 -10.01 20.94
CA ILE A 327 -21.81 -10.86 20.30
C ILE A 327 -21.76 -12.28 20.88
N PHE A 328 -20.55 -12.80 21.13
CA PHE A 328 -20.34 -14.22 21.41
C PHE A 328 -19.98 -14.52 22.88
N SER A 329 -19.56 -13.55 23.68
CA SER A 329 -19.37 -13.77 25.11
C SER A 329 -20.70 -13.62 25.87
N SER A 330 -20.98 -14.58 26.76
CA SER A 330 -22.25 -14.75 27.49
C SER A 330 -22.65 -13.66 28.50
N LYS A 331 -22.21 -12.39 28.34
CA LYS A 331 -22.62 -11.30 29.22
C LYS A 331 -24.07 -10.88 28.94
N LYS A 332 -24.90 -11.03 29.97
CA LYS A 332 -26.37 -10.86 30.06
C LYS A 332 -26.93 -9.45 29.74
N ASN A 333 -26.32 -8.65 28.88
CA ASN A 333 -26.82 -7.29 28.61
C ASN A 333 -27.73 -7.20 27.37
N PHE A 334 -27.90 -8.29 26.63
CA PHE A 334 -28.81 -8.32 25.48
C PHE A 334 -29.73 -9.53 25.57
N GLU A 335 -31.04 -9.29 25.63
CA GLU A 335 -32.08 -10.33 25.53
C GLU A 335 -32.13 -10.88 24.10
N ALA A 336 -31.13 -11.68 23.72
CA ALA A 336 -31.22 -12.54 22.55
C ALA A 336 -31.96 -13.82 22.96
N LYS A 337 -33.29 -13.72 23.17
CA LYS A 337 -34.13 -14.89 23.48
C LYS A 337 -34.45 -15.76 22.26
N ASP A 338 -34.21 -15.30 21.03
CA ASP A 338 -34.74 -15.97 19.82
C ASP A 338 -33.70 -16.33 18.73
N LEU A 339 -32.41 -16.44 19.06
CA LEU A 339 -31.41 -16.93 18.09
C LEU A 339 -30.89 -18.32 18.50
N ILE A 340 -31.26 -19.28 17.64
CA ILE A 340 -30.98 -20.71 17.61
C ILE A 340 -29.59 -21.07 18.17
N PHE A 341 -29.45 -21.30 19.48
CA PHE A 341 -28.29 -21.97 20.06
C PHE A 341 -28.74 -22.92 21.16
N SER A 342 -28.94 -24.19 20.79
CA SER A 342 -29.18 -25.29 21.73
C SER A 342 -27.88 -25.85 22.34
N SER A 343 -26.74 -25.17 22.21
CA SER A 343 -25.51 -25.53 22.89
C SER A 343 -24.89 -24.32 23.60
N LYS A 344 -24.86 -24.39 24.93
CA LYS A 344 -24.21 -23.47 25.87
C LYS A 344 -22.68 -23.46 25.67
N LYS A 345 -22.12 -22.76 24.69
CA LYS A 345 -20.67 -22.47 24.67
C LYS A 345 -20.43 -20.97 24.88
N ASN A 346 -19.79 -20.65 25.99
CA ASN A 346 -19.31 -19.30 26.30
C ASN A 346 -17.92 -19.16 25.68
N PHE A 347 -17.71 -18.18 24.81
CA PHE A 347 -16.41 -17.93 24.19
C PHE A 347 -15.48 -17.24 25.19
N GLU A 348 -14.24 -17.71 25.31
CA GLU A 348 -13.24 -17.01 26.10
C GLU A 348 -12.55 -15.92 25.26
N ALA A 349 -12.21 -14.80 25.90
CA ALA A 349 -11.59 -13.67 25.22
C ALA A 349 -10.27 -14.04 24.52
N LYS A 350 -9.45 -14.86 25.19
CA LYS A 350 -8.16 -15.31 24.66
C LYS A 350 -8.32 -16.18 23.42
N GLU A 351 -9.35 -17.02 23.36
CA GLU A 351 -9.64 -17.87 22.19
C GLU A 351 -10.02 -17.01 20.98
N LEU A 352 -10.88 -16.00 21.17
CA LEU A 352 -11.27 -15.09 20.08
C LEU A 352 -10.08 -14.27 19.56
N LEU A 353 -9.27 -13.72 20.48
CA LEU A 353 -8.05 -12.99 20.12
C LEU A 353 -7.07 -13.87 19.34
N LEU A 354 -6.87 -15.11 19.81
CA LEU A 354 -5.97 -16.08 19.18
C LEU A 354 -6.41 -16.42 17.76
N ILE A 355 -7.68 -16.70 17.55
CA ILE A 355 -8.21 -17.08 16.25
C ILE A 355 -8.16 -15.90 15.29
N GLN A 356 -8.48 -14.70 15.78
CA GLN A 356 -8.35 -13.48 15.00
C GLN A 356 -6.91 -13.17 14.60
N ALA A 357 -5.95 -13.46 15.47
CA ALA A 357 -4.53 -13.34 15.16
C ALA A 357 -4.11 -14.29 14.03
N ILE A 358 -4.57 -15.56 14.08
CA ILE A 358 -4.27 -16.53 13.02
C ILE A 358 -4.95 -16.13 11.72
N HIS A 359 -6.20 -15.67 11.77
CA HIS A 359 -6.90 -15.18 10.58
C HIS A 359 -6.18 -13.99 9.94
N LEU A 360 -5.77 -12.99 10.72
CA LEU A 360 -5.11 -11.79 10.22
C LEU A 360 -3.72 -12.07 9.63
N ARG A 361 -2.91 -12.89 10.31
CA ARG A 361 -1.48 -13.05 9.98
C ARG A 361 -1.17 -14.31 9.17
N TRP A 362 -1.92 -15.38 9.39
CA TRP A 362 -1.70 -16.68 8.77
C TRP A 362 -2.99 -17.24 8.16
N ASN A 363 -3.67 -16.44 7.34
CA ASN A 363 -4.98 -16.79 6.78
C ASN A 363 -4.99 -18.18 6.10
N LYS A 364 -3.94 -18.51 5.33
CA LYS A 364 -3.82 -19.83 4.70
C LYS A 364 -3.87 -20.97 5.72
N PHE A 365 -3.23 -20.81 6.88
CA PHE A 365 -3.27 -21.77 7.97
C PHE A 365 -4.63 -21.76 8.68
N TYR A 366 -5.17 -20.58 8.94
CA TYR A 366 -6.51 -20.38 9.51
C TYR A 366 -7.60 -21.12 8.70
N ASN A 367 -7.61 -20.97 7.38
CA ASN A 367 -8.57 -21.63 6.49
C ASN A 367 -8.52 -23.16 6.58
N ILE A 368 -7.34 -23.71 6.88
CA ILE A 368 -7.18 -25.14 7.13
C ILE A 368 -7.75 -25.48 8.50
N LEU A 369 -7.40 -24.74 9.56
CA LEU A 369 -7.91 -24.95 10.92
C LEU A 369 -9.46 -24.89 10.96
N ALA A 370 -10.05 -23.94 10.24
CA ALA A 370 -11.49 -23.75 10.16
C ALA A 370 -12.25 -24.93 9.55
N LYS A 371 -11.60 -25.74 8.71
CA LYS A 371 -12.17 -26.92 8.03
C LYS A 371 -11.68 -28.25 8.63
N SER A 372 -10.88 -28.18 9.68
CA SER A 372 -10.17 -29.33 10.25
C SER A 372 -11.01 -30.10 11.27
N ASP A 373 -10.83 -31.42 11.32
CA ASP A 373 -11.48 -32.31 12.28
C ASP A 373 -10.64 -32.54 13.54
N GLU A 374 -11.17 -33.29 14.51
CA GLU A 374 -10.45 -33.63 15.75
C GLU A 374 -9.13 -34.38 15.49
N GLY A 375 -9.07 -35.17 14.42
CA GLY A 375 -7.87 -35.87 13.98
C GLY A 375 -6.75 -34.89 13.62
N PHE A 376 -7.08 -33.84 12.87
CA PHE A 376 -6.15 -32.77 12.55
C PHE A 376 -5.55 -32.11 13.79
N PHE A 377 -6.37 -31.75 14.78
CA PHE A 377 -5.89 -31.12 16.00
C PHE A 377 -5.04 -32.06 16.86
N LYS A 378 -5.35 -33.35 16.87
CA LYS A 378 -4.57 -34.37 17.56
C LYS A 378 -3.16 -34.50 16.96
N GLY A 379 -3.03 -34.51 15.63
CA GLY A 379 -1.72 -34.54 14.99
C GLY A 379 -1.00 -33.19 15.05
N LEU A 380 -1.69 -32.04 14.90
CA LEU A 380 -1.08 -30.72 15.13
C LEU A 380 -0.43 -30.65 16.51
N ASN A 381 -1.13 -31.09 17.55
CA ASN A 381 -0.61 -31.13 18.92
C ASN A 381 0.61 -32.06 19.09
N LYS A 382 0.70 -33.14 18.31
CA LYS A 382 1.89 -34.01 18.27
C LYS A 382 3.11 -33.25 17.76
N TYR A 383 2.96 -32.41 16.73
CA TYR A 383 4.05 -31.57 16.20
C TYR A 383 4.39 -30.36 17.09
N LEU A 384 3.40 -29.77 17.77
CA LEU A 384 3.62 -28.64 18.67
C LEU A 384 4.45 -29.00 19.91
N LYS A 385 4.45 -30.27 20.32
CA LYS A 385 5.24 -30.78 21.47
C LYS A 385 6.67 -31.22 21.12
N MET A 386 6.99 -31.30 19.83
CA MET A 386 8.35 -31.66 19.39
C MET A 386 9.27 -30.46 19.50
N ASP A 387 10.53 -30.72 19.83
CA ASP A 387 11.59 -29.74 19.60
C ASP A 387 11.73 -29.45 18.09
N GLU A 388 12.31 -28.30 17.77
CA GLU A 388 12.39 -27.81 16.40
C GLU A 388 13.14 -28.78 15.46
N GLU A 389 14.24 -29.37 15.93
CA GLU A 389 15.07 -30.28 15.13
C GLU A 389 14.30 -31.57 14.79
N THR A 390 13.66 -32.19 15.78
CA THR A 390 12.83 -33.38 15.60
C THR A 390 11.63 -33.10 14.69
N ARG A 391 10.95 -31.97 14.90
CA ARG A 391 9.82 -31.53 14.06
C ARG A 391 10.26 -31.35 12.61
N PHE A 392 11.38 -30.68 12.39
CA PHE A 392 11.89 -30.41 11.04
C PHE A 392 12.29 -31.68 10.32
N LYS A 393 12.96 -32.62 11.00
CA LYS A 393 13.29 -33.94 10.43
C LYS A 393 12.04 -34.71 10.00
N LYS A 394 11.00 -34.75 10.84
CA LYS A 394 9.72 -35.41 10.50
C LYS A 394 8.91 -34.72 9.40
N LEU A 395 9.04 -33.41 9.25
CA LEU A 395 8.39 -32.68 8.16
C LEU A 395 9.16 -32.81 6.83
N ASP A 396 10.48 -33.09 6.87
CA ASP A 396 11.29 -33.37 5.66
C ASP A 396 11.13 -34.79 5.14
N LEU A 397 11.21 -35.76 6.04
CA LEU A 397 11.13 -37.18 5.75
C LEU A 397 9.88 -37.70 6.47
N TYR A 398 8.87 -38.15 5.70
CA TYR A 398 7.68 -38.77 6.29
C TYR A 398 8.09 -40.11 6.92
N GLU A 399 8.56 -40.06 8.16
CA GLU A 399 8.96 -41.21 8.97
C GLU A 399 7.99 -41.35 10.15
N GLY A 400 6.88 -42.07 9.93
CA GLY A 400 5.83 -42.29 10.91
C GLY A 400 4.72 -43.22 10.41
N GLU A 401 3.97 -43.81 11.36
CA GLU A 401 2.96 -44.87 11.16
C GLU A 401 2.00 -44.62 9.99
N HIS A 402 1.58 -45.74 9.37
CA HIS A 402 0.64 -45.81 8.24
C HIS A 402 -0.81 -45.45 8.64
N ASP A 403 -1.02 -44.30 9.30
CA ASP A 403 -2.35 -43.73 9.54
C ASP A 403 -2.60 -42.60 8.53
N GLU A 404 -3.72 -42.69 7.82
CA GLU A 404 -4.16 -41.73 6.81
C GLU A 404 -4.34 -40.31 7.41
N SER A 405 -4.65 -40.22 8.70
CA SER A 405 -4.81 -38.95 9.43
C SER A 405 -3.49 -38.21 9.66
N ASP A 406 -2.43 -38.91 10.06
CA ASP A 406 -1.09 -38.34 10.25
C ASP A 406 -0.51 -37.87 8.90
N MET A 407 -0.79 -38.59 7.80
CA MET A 407 -0.39 -38.18 6.46
C MET A 407 -1.08 -36.88 6.00
N LYS A 408 -2.38 -36.71 6.31
CA LYS A 408 -3.14 -35.48 5.99
C LYS A 408 -2.55 -34.26 6.68
N ILE A 409 -2.20 -34.39 7.96
CA ILE A 409 -1.62 -33.32 8.78
C ILE A 409 -0.19 -33.01 8.33
N TRP A 410 0.62 -34.03 8.08
CA TRP A 410 1.98 -33.85 7.59
C TRP A 410 2.03 -33.04 6.29
N LYS A 411 1.13 -33.33 5.32
CA LYS A 411 1.04 -32.58 4.06
C LYS A 411 0.82 -31.09 4.30
N VAL A 412 -0.09 -30.76 5.23
CA VAL A 412 -0.39 -29.37 5.61
C VAL A 412 0.82 -28.73 6.29
N LEU A 413 1.32 -29.33 7.37
CA LEU A 413 2.35 -28.70 8.22
C LEU A 413 3.70 -28.54 7.51
N ARG A 414 3.98 -29.36 6.51
CA ARG A 414 5.17 -29.24 5.68
C ARG A 414 5.21 -27.90 4.93
N ASP A 415 4.07 -27.41 4.43
CA ASP A 415 4.00 -26.15 3.70
C ASP A 415 4.28 -24.93 4.59
N PHE A 416 4.14 -25.08 5.91
CA PHE A 416 4.40 -24.04 6.92
C PHE A 416 5.71 -24.27 7.68
N LYS A 417 6.53 -25.24 7.28
CA LYS A 417 7.74 -25.63 8.03
C LYS A 417 8.70 -24.45 8.27
N THR A 418 8.86 -23.57 7.29
CA THR A 418 9.81 -22.45 7.34
C THR A 418 9.25 -21.19 7.99
N ASP A 419 7.98 -21.19 8.39
CA ASP A 419 7.33 -20.05 9.05
C ASP A 419 7.61 -20.09 10.56
N SER A 420 8.79 -19.62 10.95
CA SER A 420 9.23 -19.60 12.35
C SER A 420 8.29 -18.79 13.25
N ASP A 421 7.69 -17.72 12.71
CA ASP A 421 6.76 -16.88 13.44
C ASP A 421 5.45 -17.61 13.73
N LEU A 422 4.88 -18.33 12.76
CA LEU A 422 3.72 -19.19 12.97
C LEU A 422 4.04 -20.26 14.02
N TRP A 423 5.17 -20.97 13.90
CA TRP A 423 5.52 -22.01 14.85
C TRP A 423 5.68 -21.46 16.27
N ASN A 424 6.41 -20.37 16.43
CA ASN A 424 6.56 -19.71 17.73
C ASN A 424 5.20 -19.32 18.31
N PHE A 425 4.33 -18.73 17.49
CA PHE A 425 2.99 -18.34 17.89
C PHE A 425 2.10 -19.52 18.30
N LEU A 426 2.07 -20.59 17.49
CA LEU A 426 1.27 -21.79 17.77
C LEU A 426 1.77 -22.52 19.01
N ILE A 427 3.09 -22.60 19.23
CA ILE A 427 3.68 -23.23 20.42
C ILE A 427 3.30 -22.45 21.68
N GLN A 428 3.47 -21.13 21.66
CA GLN A 428 3.14 -20.25 22.78
C GLN A 428 1.65 -20.29 23.16
N ASN A 429 0.77 -20.58 22.18
CA ASN A 429 -0.67 -20.62 22.37
C ASN A 429 -1.26 -22.05 22.29
N SER A 430 -0.42 -23.07 22.36
CA SER A 430 -0.79 -24.47 22.12
C SER A 430 -1.87 -24.99 23.08
N ASP A 431 -1.80 -24.59 24.36
CA ASP A 431 -2.82 -24.94 25.36
C ASP A 431 -4.19 -24.38 24.98
N THR A 432 -4.26 -23.09 24.64
CA THR A 432 -5.52 -22.44 24.23
C THR A 432 -6.05 -23.05 22.93
N LEU A 433 -5.19 -23.31 21.94
CA LEU A 433 -5.56 -23.98 20.69
C LEU A 433 -6.23 -25.35 20.93
N ARG A 434 -5.76 -26.08 21.93
CA ARG A 434 -6.26 -27.42 22.27
C ARG A 434 -7.68 -27.40 22.86
N TYR A 435 -8.08 -26.31 23.50
CA TYR A 435 -9.41 -26.15 24.07
C TYR A 435 -10.46 -25.64 23.08
N ILE A 436 -10.02 -25.14 21.91
CA ILE A 436 -10.91 -24.77 20.81
C ILE A 436 -11.45 -26.05 20.15
N GLN A 437 -12.56 -26.53 20.69
CA GLN A 437 -13.19 -27.80 20.30
C GLN A 437 -14.01 -27.73 19.00
N ASP A 438 -14.44 -26.54 18.56
CA ASP A 438 -15.27 -26.39 17.36
C ASP A 438 -14.88 -25.12 16.60
N TRP A 439 -13.91 -25.26 15.70
CA TRP A 439 -13.43 -24.15 14.89
C TRP A 439 -14.50 -23.53 14.00
N SER A 440 -15.55 -24.27 13.62
CA SER A 440 -16.66 -23.71 12.84
C SER A 440 -17.48 -22.68 13.62
N VAL A 441 -17.54 -22.82 14.95
CA VAL A 441 -18.24 -21.90 15.86
C VAL A 441 -17.42 -20.62 16.07
N TYR A 442 -16.10 -20.73 16.21
CA TYR A 442 -15.22 -19.56 16.32
C TYR A 442 -14.93 -18.89 14.99
N LYS A 443 -14.95 -19.65 13.89
CA LYS A 443 -14.97 -19.14 12.51
C LYS A 443 -16.04 -18.06 12.39
N ARG A 444 -17.28 -18.38 12.76
CA ARG A 444 -18.40 -17.41 12.80
C ARG A 444 -18.19 -16.20 13.70
N ALA A 445 -17.35 -16.30 14.74
CA ALA A 445 -17.10 -15.24 15.71
C ALA A 445 -15.94 -14.32 15.33
N VAL A 446 -14.95 -14.82 14.58
CA VAL A 446 -13.83 -14.02 14.06
C VAL A 446 -14.11 -13.53 12.64
N GLU A 447 -14.82 -14.33 11.85
CA GLU A 447 -15.42 -13.95 10.58
C GLU A 447 -16.80 -13.34 10.78
N VAL A 448 -17.01 -12.55 11.83
CA VAL A 448 -18.21 -11.72 11.95
C VAL A 448 -18.12 -10.62 10.90
N SER A 449 -18.42 -11.04 9.70
CA SER A 449 -19.04 -10.32 8.62
C SER A 449 -20.15 -11.24 8.15
N ILE A 450 -21.10 -11.48 9.06
CA ILE A 450 -22.45 -11.97 8.76
C ILE A 450 -22.47 -13.22 7.86
N GLU A 451 -22.35 -14.42 8.45
CA GLU A 451 -23.02 -15.59 7.86
C GLU A 451 -24.54 -15.36 7.98
N PRO A 452 -25.29 -15.18 6.87
CA PRO A 452 -26.72 -14.90 6.95
C PRO A 452 -27.47 -16.21 7.19
N THR A 453 -27.88 -16.43 8.43
CA THR A 453 -29.05 -17.25 8.68
C THR A 453 -30.27 -16.52 8.10
N ALA A 454 -30.86 -17.16 7.09
CA ALA A 454 -32.23 -17.02 6.61
C ALA A 454 -32.89 -15.61 6.65
N LYS A 455 -33.06 -15.06 5.44
CA LYS A 455 -34.03 -14.02 5.04
C LYS A 455 -33.85 -12.62 5.68
N HIS A 456 -33.22 -11.76 4.87
CA HIS A 456 -33.37 -10.31 4.83
C HIS A 456 -32.87 -9.51 6.05
N ALA A 457 -31.63 -8.99 5.99
CA ALA A 457 -31.36 -7.54 5.87
C ALA A 457 -29.97 -7.11 6.41
N LYS A 458 -29.20 -6.47 5.50
CA LYS A 458 -28.06 -5.54 5.67
C LYS A 458 -26.72 -6.12 6.17
N GLY A 459 -25.82 -6.42 5.25
CA GLY A 459 -24.43 -6.84 5.50
C GLY A 459 -23.63 -6.84 4.20
N ILE A 460 -24.17 -7.52 3.20
CA ILE A 460 -23.85 -7.30 1.80
C ILE A 460 -24.60 -6.05 1.36
N ASN A 461 -23.93 -5.15 0.64
CA ASN A 461 -24.63 -4.12 -0.13
C ASN A 461 -25.38 -4.82 -1.27
N TYR A 462 -26.54 -5.40 -0.94
CA TYR A 462 -27.29 -6.33 -1.80
C TYR A 462 -27.62 -5.70 -3.14
N GLU A 463 -27.88 -4.40 -3.15
CA GLU A 463 -28.10 -3.65 -4.37
C GLU A 463 -26.83 -3.60 -5.22
N ALA A 464 -25.68 -3.26 -4.63
CA ALA A 464 -24.39 -3.28 -5.31
C ALA A 464 -24.06 -4.67 -5.88
N VAL A 465 -24.14 -5.73 -5.06
CA VAL A 465 -23.90 -7.10 -5.52
C VAL A 465 -24.90 -7.53 -6.59
N LYS A 466 -26.17 -7.14 -6.47
CA LYS A 466 -27.17 -7.42 -7.50
C LYS A 466 -26.82 -6.73 -8.82
N LEU A 467 -26.40 -5.47 -8.77
CA LEU A 467 -25.97 -4.72 -9.96
C LEU A 467 -24.76 -5.40 -10.62
N LEU A 468 -23.72 -5.69 -9.84
CA LEU A 468 -22.52 -6.41 -10.29
C LEU A 468 -22.86 -7.78 -10.88
N ARG A 469 -23.68 -8.58 -10.19
CA ARG A 469 -24.14 -9.91 -10.68
C ARG A 469 -24.95 -9.86 -11.95
N SER A 470 -25.63 -8.75 -12.19
CA SER A 470 -26.40 -8.54 -13.41
C SER A 470 -25.59 -7.90 -14.54
N GLY A 471 -24.28 -7.65 -14.34
CA GLY A 471 -23.42 -6.98 -15.33
C GLY A 471 -23.75 -5.50 -15.53
N LYS A 472 -24.49 -4.88 -14.62
CA LYS A 472 -24.92 -3.47 -14.72
C LYS A 472 -23.84 -2.53 -14.18
N ILE A 473 -22.64 -2.58 -14.77
CA ILE A 473 -21.47 -1.89 -14.21
C ILE A 473 -21.60 -0.37 -14.23
N ASN A 474 -22.20 0.22 -15.27
CA ASN A 474 -22.43 1.67 -15.30
C ASN A 474 -23.33 2.14 -14.15
N GLU A 475 -24.44 1.43 -13.90
CA GLU A 475 -25.36 1.75 -12.81
C GLU A 475 -24.72 1.56 -11.44
N PHE A 476 -23.86 0.53 -11.30
CA PHE A 476 -23.06 0.34 -10.09
C PHE A 476 -22.04 1.47 -9.89
N ASN A 477 -21.29 1.85 -10.94
CA ASN A 477 -20.25 2.89 -10.89
C ASN A 477 -20.86 4.29 -10.60
N ASP A 478 -22.02 4.61 -11.18
CA ASP A 478 -22.73 5.86 -10.89
C ASP A 478 -23.10 5.95 -9.40
N LYS A 479 -23.57 4.83 -8.83
CA LYS A 479 -23.90 4.72 -7.40
C LYS A 479 -22.65 4.64 -6.52
N ARG A 480 -21.51 4.15 -7.03
CA ARG A 480 -20.26 3.99 -6.27
C ARG A 480 -19.77 5.30 -5.67
N ALA A 481 -19.86 6.40 -6.41
CA ALA A 481 -19.37 7.71 -6.00
C ALA A 481 -20.22 8.38 -4.90
N ILE A 482 -21.51 8.04 -4.82
CA ILE A 482 -22.49 8.77 -4.01
C ILE A 482 -23.06 7.88 -2.89
N GLU A 483 -23.53 6.69 -3.25
CA GLU A 483 -24.30 5.79 -2.40
C GLU A 483 -23.44 4.68 -1.79
N PHE A 484 -22.51 4.09 -2.56
CA PHE A 484 -21.70 2.94 -2.09
C PHE A 484 -20.34 3.35 -1.53
N LYS A 485 -20.25 4.49 -0.85
CA LYS A 485 -18.97 5.01 -0.33
C LYS A 485 -18.19 3.99 0.51
N ILE A 486 -18.90 3.26 1.36
CA ILE A 486 -18.40 2.08 2.06
C ILE A 486 -19.02 0.86 1.37
N LEU A 487 -18.19 0.09 0.69
CA LEU A 487 -18.62 -1.07 -0.09
C LEU A 487 -18.11 -2.34 0.56
N SER A 488 -18.99 -3.06 1.25
CA SER A 488 -18.73 -4.42 1.73
C SER A 488 -19.55 -5.44 0.95
N MET A 489 -18.83 -6.39 0.39
CA MET A 489 -19.28 -7.53 -0.41
C MET A 489 -18.50 -8.77 0.03
N ARG A 490 -18.18 -8.83 1.33
CA ARG A 490 -17.59 -10.01 1.96
C ARG A 490 -18.46 -11.23 1.70
N ASP A 491 -17.81 -12.35 1.37
CA ASP A 491 -18.45 -13.62 1.02
C ASP A 491 -19.43 -13.52 -0.17
N ALA A 492 -19.41 -12.43 -0.93
CA ALA A 492 -20.33 -12.26 -2.05
C ALA A 492 -20.04 -13.29 -3.13
N ASP A 493 -21.08 -13.97 -3.60
CA ASP A 493 -21.02 -14.76 -4.81
C ASP A 493 -21.07 -13.81 -6.01
N LEU A 494 -19.92 -13.64 -6.66
CA LEU A 494 -19.68 -12.85 -7.87
C LEU A 494 -19.11 -13.71 -9.01
N ARG A 495 -19.29 -15.05 -8.91
CA ARG A 495 -18.83 -15.99 -9.93
C ARG A 495 -19.42 -15.70 -11.30
N ASP A 496 -18.60 -15.86 -12.33
CA ASP A 496 -18.97 -15.64 -13.73
C ASP A 496 -19.50 -14.22 -14.02
N ALA A 497 -19.38 -13.28 -13.08
CA ALA A 497 -19.93 -11.95 -13.24
C ALA A 497 -19.06 -11.14 -14.20
N ASP A 498 -19.71 -10.34 -15.05
CA ASP A 498 -19.06 -9.33 -15.85
C ASP A 498 -18.86 -8.07 -15.00
N LEU A 499 -17.63 -7.88 -14.53
CA LEU A 499 -17.17 -6.83 -13.63
C LEU A 499 -16.15 -5.89 -14.31
N ARG A 500 -16.11 -5.89 -15.65
CA ARG A 500 -15.19 -5.05 -16.42
C ARG A 500 -15.41 -3.58 -16.10
N ASP A 501 -14.32 -2.84 -15.96
CA ASP A 501 -14.32 -1.41 -15.61
C ASP A 501 -15.01 -1.08 -14.27
N ALA A 502 -15.29 -2.07 -13.41
CA ALA A 502 -15.97 -1.83 -12.14
C ALA A 502 -15.08 -1.03 -11.17
N ASP A 503 -15.66 0.00 -10.55
CA ASP A 503 -15.02 0.79 -9.50
C ASP A 503 -15.16 0.08 -8.14
N LEU A 504 -14.22 -0.81 -7.87
CA LEU A 504 -14.13 -1.64 -6.67
C LEU A 504 -13.07 -1.13 -5.69
N ARG A 505 -12.65 0.13 -5.82
CA ARG A 505 -11.67 0.75 -4.91
C ARG A 505 -12.11 0.66 -3.47
N ASP A 506 -11.18 0.45 -2.55
CA ASP A 506 -11.46 0.37 -1.11
C ASP A 506 -12.56 -0.65 -0.72
N ALA A 507 -12.97 -1.54 -1.64
CA ALA A 507 -14.05 -2.47 -1.39
C ALA A 507 -13.56 -3.60 -0.47
N ASP A 508 -14.42 -3.98 0.47
CA ASP A 508 -14.24 -5.18 1.27
C ASP A 508 -14.84 -6.37 0.49
N LEU A 509 -13.96 -7.13 -0.15
CA LEU A 509 -14.21 -8.32 -0.97
C LEU A 509 -13.60 -9.57 -0.31
N ARG A 510 -13.30 -9.52 1.00
CA ARG A 510 -12.70 -10.64 1.70
C ARG A 510 -13.58 -11.87 1.58
N ASP A 511 -12.95 -13.00 1.33
CA ASP A 511 -13.62 -14.30 1.16
C ASP A 511 -14.68 -14.34 0.04
N ALA A 512 -14.78 -13.30 -0.82
CA ALA A 512 -15.71 -13.27 -1.94
C ALA A 512 -15.38 -14.35 -2.96
N ASP A 513 -16.42 -14.87 -3.61
CA ASP A 513 -16.30 -15.89 -4.66
C ASP A 513 -16.40 -15.20 -6.02
N LEU A 514 -15.24 -14.91 -6.61
CA LEU A 514 -15.02 -14.26 -7.90
C LEU A 514 -14.54 -15.25 -8.97
N ARG A 515 -14.77 -16.56 -8.77
CA ARG A 515 -14.32 -17.57 -9.73
C ARG A 515 -14.88 -17.29 -11.12
N ASP A 516 -14.00 -17.38 -12.11
CA ASP A 516 -14.32 -17.15 -13.52
C ASP A 516 -14.98 -15.77 -13.81
N ALA A 517 -14.88 -14.81 -12.89
CA ALA A 517 -15.38 -13.45 -13.10
C ALA A 517 -14.49 -12.69 -14.10
N ASP A 518 -15.09 -11.80 -14.88
CA ASP A 518 -14.40 -10.91 -15.81
C ASP A 518 -14.17 -9.56 -15.13
N LEU A 519 -12.96 -9.33 -14.62
CA LEU A 519 -12.49 -8.14 -13.90
C LEU A 519 -11.55 -7.29 -14.75
N ARG A 520 -11.57 -7.44 -16.09
CA ARG A 520 -10.65 -6.69 -16.95
C ARG A 520 -10.83 -5.20 -16.77
N ASP A 521 -9.70 -4.50 -16.67
CA ASP A 521 -9.62 -3.06 -16.44
C ASP A 521 -10.37 -2.56 -15.18
N ALA A 522 -10.79 -3.45 -14.27
CA ALA A 522 -11.43 -3.06 -13.02
C ALA A 522 -10.46 -2.31 -12.09
N ASP A 523 -11.00 -1.36 -11.33
CA ASP A 523 -10.24 -0.57 -10.37
C ASP A 523 -10.40 -1.15 -8.96
N LEU A 524 -9.42 -1.93 -8.52
CA LEU A 524 -9.37 -2.65 -7.24
C LEU A 524 -8.37 -2.01 -6.26
N ARG A 525 -8.00 -0.75 -6.47
CA ARG A 525 -7.00 -0.08 -5.62
C ARG A 525 -7.45 -0.06 -4.18
N ASP A 526 -6.51 -0.41 -3.29
CA ASP A 526 -6.71 -0.45 -1.84
C ASP A 526 -7.88 -1.38 -1.39
N ALA A 527 -8.41 -2.23 -2.28
CA ALA A 527 -9.44 -3.21 -1.95
C ALA A 527 -8.89 -4.33 -1.05
N ASP A 528 -9.74 -4.87 -0.20
CA ASP A 528 -9.41 -6.01 0.65
C ASP A 528 -10.05 -7.28 0.08
N LEU A 529 -9.25 -8.10 -0.60
CA LEU A 529 -9.60 -9.41 -1.14
C LEU A 529 -8.92 -10.55 -0.37
N MET A 530 -8.58 -10.34 0.90
CA MET A 530 -7.98 -11.38 1.73
C MET A 530 -8.85 -12.65 1.68
N GLY A 531 -8.23 -13.79 1.35
CA GLY A 531 -8.92 -15.08 1.26
C GLY A 531 -9.92 -15.25 0.12
N ALA A 532 -10.11 -14.24 -0.74
CA ALA A 532 -11.05 -14.32 -1.85
C ALA A 532 -10.69 -15.43 -2.85
N ASN A 533 -11.70 -16.01 -3.49
CA ASN A 533 -11.51 -16.98 -4.55
C ASN A 533 -11.66 -16.33 -5.92
N LEU A 534 -10.53 -16.11 -6.60
CA LEU A 534 -10.40 -15.56 -7.93
C LEU A 534 -9.94 -16.63 -8.94
N SER A 535 -10.09 -17.92 -8.65
CA SER A 535 -9.61 -18.98 -9.54
C SER A 535 -10.26 -18.84 -10.92
N GLY A 536 -9.46 -18.86 -11.99
CA GLY A 536 -9.94 -18.72 -13.37
C GLY A 536 -10.44 -17.33 -13.77
N SER A 537 -10.47 -16.34 -12.87
CA SER A 537 -10.92 -14.98 -13.19
C SER A 537 -9.99 -14.25 -14.17
N ASP A 538 -10.54 -13.29 -14.91
CA ASP A 538 -9.81 -12.47 -15.87
C ASP A 538 -9.60 -11.05 -15.31
N LEU A 539 -8.40 -10.76 -14.81
CA LEU A 539 -7.94 -9.46 -14.30
C LEU A 539 -6.98 -8.77 -15.28
N ASP A 540 -7.06 -9.04 -16.58
CA ASP A 540 -6.22 -8.36 -17.58
C ASP A 540 -6.35 -6.83 -17.44
N GLY A 541 -5.22 -6.14 -17.31
CA GLY A 541 -5.17 -4.68 -17.15
C GLY A 541 -5.68 -4.12 -15.82
N ALA A 542 -6.21 -4.95 -14.90
CA ALA A 542 -6.81 -4.48 -13.65
C ALA A 542 -5.82 -3.72 -12.75
N ASP A 543 -6.34 -2.73 -12.01
CA ASP A 543 -5.54 -1.90 -11.11
C ASP A 543 -5.70 -2.35 -9.65
N LEU A 544 -4.73 -3.12 -9.16
CA LEU A 544 -4.71 -3.73 -7.82
C LEU A 544 -3.76 -2.99 -6.87
N MET A 545 -3.32 -1.78 -7.20
CA MET A 545 -2.33 -1.06 -6.41
C MET A 545 -2.77 -0.92 -4.95
N GLY A 546 -1.91 -1.38 -4.02
CA GLY A 546 -2.18 -1.35 -2.58
C GLY A 546 -3.21 -2.36 -2.07
N ALA A 547 -3.80 -3.18 -2.94
CA ALA A 547 -4.81 -4.16 -2.55
C ALA A 547 -4.22 -5.26 -1.66
N ASN A 548 -5.09 -5.88 -0.86
CA ASN A 548 -4.74 -7.01 -0.02
C ASN A 548 -5.34 -8.30 -0.60
N LEU A 549 -4.51 -9.16 -1.17
CA LEU A 549 -4.86 -10.49 -1.68
C LEU A 549 -4.17 -11.60 -0.87
N SER A 550 -3.83 -11.34 0.39
CA SER A 550 -3.16 -12.33 1.23
C SER A 550 -4.01 -13.59 1.38
N GLY A 551 -3.40 -14.74 1.09
CA GLY A 551 -4.07 -16.04 1.11
C GLY A 551 -5.17 -16.24 0.07
N ALA A 552 -5.34 -15.35 -0.91
CA ALA A 552 -6.33 -15.51 -1.99
C ALA A 552 -6.00 -16.68 -2.92
N ASP A 553 -7.04 -17.28 -3.51
CA ASP A 553 -6.90 -18.29 -4.57
C ASP A 553 -6.99 -17.61 -5.94
N LEU A 554 -5.88 -17.59 -6.68
CA LEU A 554 -5.72 -17.02 -8.01
C LEU A 554 -5.30 -18.12 -9.01
N MET A 555 -5.60 -19.40 -8.72
CA MET A 555 -5.21 -20.50 -9.59
C MET A 555 -5.76 -20.31 -10.99
N GLY A 556 -4.87 -20.30 -11.99
CA GLY A 556 -5.23 -20.10 -13.40
C GLY A 556 -5.77 -18.71 -13.76
N ALA A 557 -5.80 -17.75 -12.84
CA ALA A 557 -6.30 -16.40 -13.10
C ALA A 557 -5.41 -15.67 -14.14
N ASN A 558 -6.02 -14.80 -14.93
CA ASN A 558 -5.32 -13.95 -15.88
C ASN A 558 -5.06 -12.56 -15.27
N LEU A 559 -3.84 -12.28 -14.84
CA LEU A 559 -3.36 -10.99 -14.34
C LEU A 559 -2.41 -10.32 -15.36
N SER A 560 -2.55 -10.63 -16.65
CA SER A 560 -1.68 -10.05 -17.68
C SER A 560 -1.86 -8.52 -17.72
N GLY A 561 -0.75 -7.79 -17.80
CA GLY A 561 -0.75 -6.32 -17.75
C GLY A 561 -1.23 -5.69 -16.43
N ALA A 562 -1.66 -6.47 -15.44
CA ALA A 562 -2.25 -5.95 -14.20
C ALA A 562 -1.24 -5.11 -13.39
N ARG A 563 -1.76 -4.09 -12.71
CA ARG A 563 -0.95 -3.18 -11.88
C ARG A 563 -1.01 -3.59 -10.40
N LEU A 564 -0.03 -4.38 -9.98
CA LEU A 564 0.07 -4.98 -8.64
C LEU A 564 1.02 -4.20 -7.71
N VAL A 565 1.30 -2.92 -7.98
CA VAL A 565 2.29 -2.15 -7.20
C VAL A 565 1.91 -2.09 -5.72
N GLY A 566 2.82 -2.55 -4.84
CA GLY A 566 2.62 -2.54 -3.38
C GLY A 566 1.54 -3.51 -2.87
N THR A 567 1.04 -4.40 -3.72
CA THR A 567 -0.01 -5.36 -3.38
C THR A 567 0.50 -6.41 -2.39
N ASN A 568 -0.37 -6.87 -1.49
CA ASN A 568 -0.07 -8.00 -0.62
C ASN A 568 -0.61 -9.31 -1.21
N LEU A 569 0.26 -10.15 -1.76
CA LEU A 569 -0.03 -11.50 -2.26
C LEU A 569 0.61 -12.58 -1.35
N SER A 570 0.96 -12.24 -0.11
CA SER A 570 1.61 -13.19 0.81
C SER A 570 0.72 -14.43 1.01
N GLY A 571 1.31 -15.60 0.84
CA GLY A 571 0.63 -16.89 0.95
C GLY A 571 -0.45 -17.20 -0.09
N ALA A 572 -0.66 -16.33 -1.10
CA ALA A 572 -1.66 -16.55 -2.14
C ALA A 572 -1.30 -17.75 -3.04
N ASP A 573 -2.31 -18.37 -3.65
CA ASP A 573 -2.15 -19.47 -4.60
C ASP A 573 -2.29 -18.97 -6.04
N LEU A 574 -1.18 -18.88 -6.78
CA LEU A 574 -1.10 -18.41 -8.17
C LEU A 574 -0.70 -19.54 -9.13
N VAL A 575 -1.01 -20.80 -8.80
CA VAL A 575 -0.64 -21.94 -9.67
C VAL A 575 -1.20 -21.74 -11.07
N GLY A 576 -0.32 -21.77 -12.08
CA GLY A 576 -0.70 -21.59 -13.48
C GLY A 576 -1.25 -20.20 -13.84
N ALA A 577 -1.19 -19.21 -12.94
CA ALA A 577 -1.68 -17.87 -13.21
C ALA A 577 -0.86 -17.19 -14.32
N ARG A 578 -1.51 -16.35 -15.13
CA ARG A 578 -0.86 -15.58 -16.20
C ARG A 578 -0.57 -14.18 -15.69
N LEU A 579 0.70 -13.79 -15.60
CA LEU A 579 1.17 -12.47 -15.17
C LEU A 579 2.05 -11.82 -16.25
N TRP A 580 1.73 -12.03 -17.54
CA TRP A 580 2.53 -11.50 -18.63
C TRP A 580 2.59 -9.97 -18.57
N GLY A 581 3.80 -9.42 -18.51
CA GLY A 581 4.01 -7.97 -18.43
C GLY A 581 3.44 -7.30 -17.18
N ALA A 582 2.97 -8.06 -16.18
CA ALA A 582 2.38 -7.50 -14.97
C ALA A 582 3.39 -6.65 -14.18
N ASN A 583 2.88 -5.61 -13.52
CA ASN A 583 3.69 -4.71 -12.72
C ASN A 583 3.63 -5.07 -11.23
N LEU A 584 4.60 -5.86 -10.76
CA LEU A 584 4.72 -6.39 -9.40
C LEU A 584 5.71 -5.58 -8.53
N VAL A 585 5.96 -4.30 -8.84
CA VAL A 585 6.89 -3.47 -8.07
C VAL A 585 6.49 -3.38 -6.59
N SER A 586 7.43 -3.62 -5.68
CA SER A 586 7.24 -3.61 -4.22
C SER A 586 6.12 -4.54 -3.72
N THR A 587 5.76 -5.57 -4.51
CA THR A 587 4.73 -6.56 -4.14
C THR A 587 5.24 -7.50 -3.06
N ARG A 588 4.39 -7.83 -2.08
CA ARG A 588 4.69 -8.88 -1.10
C ARG A 588 4.18 -10.22 -1.62
N LEU A 589 5.09 -11.14 -1.94
CA LEU A 589 4.81 -12.50 -2.42
C LEU A 589 5.37 -13.56 -1.46
N TRP A 590 5.61 -13.20 -0.20
CA TRP A 590 6.22 -14.10 0.76
C TRP A 590 5.37 -15.36 0.94
N GLY A 591 5.99 -16.53 0.79
CA GLY A 591 5.32 -17.84 0.86
C GLY A 591 4.24 -18.09 -0.20
N ALA A 592 4.12 -17.25 -1.23
CA ALA A 592 3.15 -17.44 -2.31
C ALA A 592 3.48 -18.67 -3.17
N ASN A 593 2.45 -19.30 -3.73
CA ASN A 593 2.59 -20.47 -4.60
C ASN A 593 2.43 -20.06 -6.07
N LEU A 594 3.54 -19.88 -6.78
CA LEU A 594 3.62 -19.49 -8.19
C LEU A 594 3.99 -20.68 -9.10
N ARG A 595 3.70 -21.92 -8.69
CA ARG A 595 4.05 -23.10 -9.49
C ARG A 595 3.41 -23.00 -10.88
N ASP A 596 4.20 -23.25 -11.93
CA ASP A 596 3.75 -23.18 -13.33
C ASP A 596 3.18 -21.81 -13.76
N ALA A 597 3.39 -20.74 -12.98
CA ALA A 597 2.89 -19.40 -13.30
C ALA A 597 3.69 -18.78 -14.46
N HIS A 598 3.03 -17.93 -15.25
CA HIS A 598 3.62 -17.29 -16.43
C HIS A 598 3.90 -15.80 -16.19
N LEU A 599 5.12 -15.45 -15.81
CA LEU A 599 5.58 -14.09 -15.51
C LEU A 599 6.47 -13.48 -16.60
N VAL A 600 6.30 -13.91 -17.86
CA VAL A 600 7.12 -13.40 -18.97
C VAL A 600 7.03 -11.88 -19.06
N GLY A 601 8.18 -11.20 -19.03
CA GLY A 601 8.27 -9.74 -19.09
C GLY A 601 7.77 -8.99 -17.84
N ALA A 602 7.39 -9.68 -16.76
CA ALA A 602 6.88 -9.05 -15.55
C ALA A 602 7.95 -8.18 -14.86
N ARG A 603 7.50 -7.13 -14.18
CA ARG A 603 8.37 -6.19 -13.43
C ARG A 603 8.30 -6.47 -11.94
N LEU A 604 9.37 -7.03 -11.36
CA LEU A 604 9.43 -7.43 -9.95
C LEU A 604 10.37 -6.53 -9.12
N VAL A 605 10.55 -5.25 -9.47
CA VAL A 605 11.50 -4.38 -8.74
C VAL A 605 11.10 -4.28 -7.26
N GLY A 606 12.01 -4.62 -6.35
CA GLY A 606 11.79 -4.60 -4.90
C GLY A 606 10.75 -5.58 -4.38
N ALA A 607 10.31 -6.55 -5.19
CA ALA A 607 9.34 -7.55 -4.76
C ALA A 607 9.95 -8.50 -3.71
N ASN A 608 9.16 -8.89 -2.72
CA ASN A 608 9.56 -9.88 -1.72
C ASN A 608 9.01 -11.26 -2.12
N LEU A 609 9.86 -12.11 -2.65
CA LEU A 609 9.59 -13.50 -3.04
C LEU A 609 10.11 -14.51 -1.98
N GLY A 610 10.39 -14.06 -0.75
CA GLY A 610 10.95 -14.91 0.29
C GLY A 610 10.06 -16.13 0.56
N GLY A 611 10.64 -17.33 0.52
CA GLY A 611 9.91 -18.59 0.71
C GLY A 611 8.88 -18.93 -0.38
N ALA A 612 8.76 -18.13 -1.45
CA ALA A 612 7.81 -18.38 -2.52
C ALA A 612 8.16 -19.65 -3.32
N ARG A 613 7.16 -20.33 -3.86
CA ARG A 613 7.32 -21.56 -4.67
C ARG A 613 7.12 -21.23 -6.14
N LEU A 614 8.18 -21.23 -6.93
CA LEU A 614 8.14 -20.91 -8.37
C LEU A 614 8.47 -22.12 -9.25
N VAL A 615 8.25 -23.34 -8.74
CA VAL A 615 8.61 -24.56 -9.47
C VAL A 615 7.90 -24.60 -10.83
N GLY A 616 8.63 -24.77 -11.92
CA GLY A 616 8.05 -24.77 -13.28
C GLY A 616 7.57 -23.40 -13.78
N ALA A 617 7.72 -22.32 -13.02
CA ALA A 617 7.28 -20.99 -13.42
C ALA A 617 8.15 -20.42 -14.57
N ASN A 618 7.55 -19.58 -15.41
CA ASN A 618 8.24 -18.91 -16.51
C ASN A 618 8.42 -17.42 -16.23
N LEU A 619 9.64 -17.02 -15.88
CA LEU A 619 10.09 -15.63 -15.68
C LEU A 619 10.91 -15.13 -16.89
N GLY A 620 10.63 -15.63 -18.09
CA GLY A 620 11.33 -15.25 -19.30
C GLY A 620 11.31 -13.73 -19.53
N GLY A 621 12.47 -13.09 -19.65
CA GLY A 621 12.55 -11.63 -19.84
C GLY A 621 12.02 -10.79 -18.67
N ALA A 622 11.68 -11.39 -17.52
CA ALA A 622 11.25 -10.67 -16.35
C ALA A 622 12.39 -9.81 -15.76
N ARG A 623 12.02 -8.73 -15.06
CA ARG A 623 12.96 -7.80 -14.41
C ARG A 623 12.94 -7.99 -12.90
N LEU A 624 13.96 -8.66 -12.37
CA LEU A 624 14.15 -8.96 -10.95
C LEU A 624 15.24 -8.05 -10.38
N VAL A 625 14.86 -6.87 -9.90
CA VAL A 625 15.81 -5.84 -9.44
C VAL A 625 15.59 -5.61 -7.95
N GLY A 626 16.60 -5.82 -7.11
CA GLY A 626 16.48 -5.70 -5.66
C GLY A 626 15.44 -6.67 -5.06
N VAL A 627 15.19 -7.79 -5.75
CA VAL A 627 14.22 -8.81 -5.31
C VAL A 627 14.78 -9.60 -4.15
N ASP A 628 13.92 -9.88 -3.17
CA ASP A 628 14.24 -10.86 -2.13
C ASP A 628 13.82 -12.27 -2.52
N LEU A 629 14.79 -13.12 -2.84
CA LEU A 629 14.62 -14.55 -3.15
C LEU A 629 14.94 -15.45 -1.94
N GLY A 630 15.08 -14.90 -0.73
CA GLY A 630 15.44 -15.65 0.46
C GLY A 630 14.55 -16.88 0.70
N GLY A 631 15.09 -18.09 0.64
CA GLY A 631 14.32 -19.34 0.84
C GLY A 631 13.36 -19.73 -0.30
N ALA A 632 13.30 -18.96 -1.40
CA ALA A 632 12.44 -19.26 -2.53
C ALA A 632 12.83 -20.58 -3.23
N ASP A 633 11.86 -21.26 -3.85
CA ASP A 633 12.07 -22.49 -4.63
C ASP A 633 11.93 -22.22 -6.13
N LEU A 634 13.07 -22.11 -6.82
CA LEU A 634 13.19 -21.86 -8.26
C LEU A 634 13.47 -23.14 -9.07
N LYS A 635 13.24 -24.34 -8.53
CA LYS A 635 13.50 -25.58 -9.30
C LYS A 635 12.66 -25.61 -10.57
N GLN A 636 13.26 -26.01 -11.70
CA GLN A 636 12.55 -26.05 -13.00
C GLN A 636 12.00 -24.69 -13.46
N THR A 637 12.43 -23.57 -12.86
CA THR A 637 12.00 -22.24 -13.29
C THR A 637 12.78 -21.80 -14.54
N GLU A 638 12.08 -21.19 -15.50
CA GLU A 638 12.67 -20.56 -16.67
C GLU A 638 12.94 -19.07 -16.40
N LEU A 639 14.20 -18.68 -16.30
CA LEU A 639 14.66 -17.29 -16.18
C LEU A 639 15.37 -16.83 -17.46
N THR A 640 15.06 -17.47 -18.59
CA THR A 640 15.67 -17.18 -19.88
C THR A 640 15.46 -15.72 -20.26
N ASN A 641 16.51 -15.06 -20.71
CA ASN A 641 16.52 -13.64 -21.05
C ASN A 641 16.18 -12.65 -19.92
N SER A 642 15.98 -13.10 -18.68
CA SER A 642 15.67 -12.22 -17.55
C SER A 642 16.80 -11.23 -17.21
N ILE A 643 16.45 -10.21 -16.43
CA ILE A 643 17.39 -9.24 -15.86
C ILE A 643 17.33 -9.40 -14.36
N ILE A 644 18.45 -9.77 -13.74
CA ILE A 644 18.56 -10.05 -12.31
C ILE A 644 19.66 -9.16 -11.73
N ILE A 645 19.26 -8.13 -10.98
CA ILE A 645 20.16 -7.11 -10.45
C ILE A 645 20.02 -7.03 -8.94
N ASN A 646 21.14 -7.13 -8.22
CA ASN A 646 21.24 -7.05 -6.77
C ASN A 646 20.18 -7.89 -6.02
N PRO A 647 20.02 -9.20 -6.32
CA PRO A 647 19.10 -10.05 -5.57
C PRO A 647 19.64 -10.34 -4.16
N SER A 648 18.76 -10.52 -3.17
CA SER A 648 19.06 -11.36 -1.99
C SER A 648 18.62 -12.79 -2.25
N TYR A 649 19.41 -13.77 -1.83
CA TYR A 649 19.22 -15.17 -2.22
C TYR A 649 19.66 -16.16 -1.13
N GLU A 650 19.60 -15.73 0.13
CA GLU A 650 19.91 -16.61 1.26
C GLU A 650 18.99 -17.84 1.25
N SER A 651 19.56 -19.05 1.36
CA SER A 651 18.78 -20.31 1.33
C SER A 651 17.90 -20.52 0.07
N LEU A 652 18.19 -19.83 -1.05
CA LEU A 652 17.52 -20.07 -2.33
C LEU A 652 17.61 -21.56 -2.74
N LYS A 653 16.59 -22.09 -3.41
CA LYS A 653 16.60 -23.47 -3.91
C LYS A 653 16.56 -23.43 -5.43
N VAL A 654 17.56 -24.05 -6.06
CA VAL A 654 17.71 -24.20 -7.51
C VAL A 654 18.13 -25.64 -7.82
N ASN A 655 17.90 -26.13 -9.04
CA ASN A 655 18.35 -27.44 -9.51
C ASN A 655 18.81 -27.41 -10.96
N GLU A 656 19.26 -28.56 -11.47
CA GLU A 656 19.78 -28.71 -12.83
C GLU A 656 18.80 -28.33 -13.95
N SER A 657 17.50 -28.36 -13.68
CA SER A 657 16.43 -27.98 -14.60
C SER A 657 16.10 -26.49 -14.54
N THR A 658 16.74 -25.71 -13.67
CA THR A 658 16.54 -24.26 -13.61
C THR A 658 17.35 -23.58 -14.71
N GLU A 659 16.70 -22.79 -15.54
CA GLU A 659 17.32 -22.20 -16.73
C GLU A 659 17.58 -20.71 -16.58
N PHE A 660 18.84 -20.28 -16.73
CA PHE A 660 19.23 -18.87 -16.73
C PHE A 660 19.77 -18.44 -18.10
N ASN A 661 19.36 -19.12 -19.18
CA ASN A 661 19.90 -18.91 -20.51
C ASN A 661 19.81 -17.43 -20.92
N ASN A 662 20.94 -16.84 -21.29
CA ASN A 662 21.04 -15.42 -21.63
C ASN A 662 20.55 -14.45 -20.55
N ALA A 663 20.38 -14.84 -19.28
CA ALA A 663 20.02 -13.89 -18.23
C ALA A 663 21.14 -12.86 -18.00
N ALA A 664 20.79 -11.59 -17.82
CA ALA A 664 21.74 -10.56 -17.42
C ALA A 664 21.79 -10.53 -15.89
N ILE A 665 22.90 -11.00 -15.31
CA ILE A 665 23.08 -11.12 -13.87
C ILE A 665 24.27 -10.28 -13.44
N ASP A 666 24.06 -9.38 -12.47
CA ASP A 666 25.08 -8.44 -12.03
C ASP A 666 25.93 -8.91 -10.84
N SER A 667 25.63 -10.07 -10.26
CA SER A 667 26.36 -10.60 -9.12
C SER A 667 27.18 -11.82 -9.53
N PRO A 668 28.52 -11.70 -9.66
CA PRO A 668 29.39 -12.85 -9.90
C PRO A 668 29.26 -13.92 -8.81
N GLN A 669 29.04 -13.51 -7.55
CA GLN A 669 28.83 -14.41 -6.42
C GLN A 669 27.50 -15.17 -6.54
N PHE A 670 26.45 -14.52 -7.02
CA PHE A 670 25.19 -15.19 -7.30
C PHE A 670 25.36 -16.21 -8.44
N ILE A 671 26.12 -15.88 -9.49
CA ILE A 671 26.45 -16.83 -10.56
C ILE A 671 27.23 -18.03 -10.01
N ASP A 672 28.25 -17.78 -9.17
CA ASP A 672 29.01 -18.84 -8.50
C ASP A 672 28.14 -19.75 -7.64
N TYR A 673 27.18 -19.16 -6.95
CA TYR A 673 26.21 -19.88 -6.15
C TYR A 673 25.33 -20.80 -7.03
N ILE A 674 24.69 -20.29 -8.07
CA ILE A 674 23.79 -21.09 -8.93
C ILE A 674 24.54 -22.14 -9.76
N THR A 675 25.82 -21.90 -10.11
CA THR A 675 26.66 -22.85 -10.87
C THR A 675 26.90 -24.16 -10.10
N GLN A 676 26.76 -24.16 -8.78
CA GLN A 676 26.86 -25.37 -7.96
C GLN A 676 25.69 -26.34 -8.20
N PHE A 677 24.59 -25.86 -8.78
CA PHE A 677 23.33 -26.60 -8.89
C PHE A 677 22.84 -26.76 -10.34
N THR A 678 23.21 -25.86 -11.26
CA THR A 678 22.80 -25.91 -12.67
C THR A 678 23.94 -25.60 -13.63
N ARG A 679 23.90 -26.20 -14.82
CA ARG A 679 24.86 -25.98 -15.91
C ARG A 679 24.44 -24.86 -16.88
N ASN A 680 23.16 -24.49 -16.87
CA ASN A 680 22.57 -23.51 -17.78
C ASN A 680 22.65 -22.09 -17.21
N VAL A 681 23.88 -21.62 -16.97
CA VAL A 681 24.17 -20.33 -16.36
C VAL A 681 24.79 -19.36 -17.39
N PRO A 682 24.46 -18.05 -17.33
CA PRO A 682 25.05 -17.07 -18.24
C PRO A 682 26.51 -16.82 -17.91
N GLN A 683 27.25 -16.22 -18.86
CA GLN A 683 28.62 -15.80 -18.60
C GLN A 683 28.67 -14.75 -17.50
N LYS A 684 29.69 -14.86 -16.63
CA LYS A 684 29.93 -13.87 -15.58
C LYS A 684 30.20 -12.50 -16.17
N ILE A 685 29.34 -11.56 -15.82
CA ILE A 685 29.53 -10.14 -16.09
C ILE A 685 30.42 -9.60 -14.97
N LYS A 686 31.60 -9.10 -15.33
CA LYS A 686 32.62 -8.67 -14.35
C LYS A 686 32.63 -7.17 -14.10
N SER A 687 31.95 -6.41 -14.93
CA SER A 687 31.94 -4.95 -14.83
C SER A 687 30.64 -4.35 -15.37
N LYS A 688 30.32 -3.17 -14.88
CA LYS A 688 29.14 -2.41 -15.31
C LYS A 688 29.16 -2.11 -16.79
N GLN A 689 30.34 -1.87 -17.40
CA GLN A 689 30.43 -1.63 -18.83
C GLN A 689 29.97 -2.84 -19.67
N LYS A 690 30.26 -4.07 -19.21
CA LYS A 690 29.74 -5.29 -19.85
C LYS A 690 28.26 -5.49 -19.57
N LEU A 691 27.82 -5.23 -18.34
CA LEU A 691 26.41 -5.30 -17.96
C LEU A 691 25.56 -4.37 -18.83
N ARG A 692 26.03 -3.14 -19.05
CA ARG A 692 25.42 -2.14 -19.95
C ARG A 692 25.13 -2.73 -21.33
N ARG A 693 26.15 -3.34 -21.95
CA ARG A 693 26.02 -3.94 -23.28
C ARG A 693 25.02 -5.09 -23.31
N GLU A 694 25.00 -5.92 -22.26
CA GLU A 694 24.04 -7.02 -22.16
C GLU A 694 22.60 -6.54 -21.93
N LEU A 695 22.41 -5.49 -21.12
CA LEU A 695 21.10 -4.86 -20.92
C LEU A 695 20.60 -4.18 -22.22
N ALA A 696 21.47 -3.49 -22.95
CA ALA A 696 21.13 -2.88 -24.24
C ALA A 696 20.69 -3.91 -25.28
N LYS A 697 21.37 -5.07 -25.37
CA LYS A 697 20.97 -6.18 -26.25
C LYS A 697 19.58 -6.73 -25.90
N LYS A 698 19.12 -6.54 -24.67
CA LYS A 698 17.82 -6.98 -24.18
C LYS A 698 16.71 -5.96 -24.39
N GLY A 699 16.99 -4.87 -25.11
CA GLY A 699 16.02 -3.81 -25.38
C GLY A 699 15.69 -2.97 -24.15
N VAL A 700 16.56 -2.98 -23.14
CA VAL A 700 16.48 -2.00 -22.05
C VAL A 700 16.91 -0.66 -22.62
N SER A 701 16.08 0.38 -22.48
CA SER A 701 16.48 1.74 -22.90
C SER A 701 17.69 2.19 -22.10
N GLU A 702 18.57 3.00 -22.69
CA GLU A 702 19.76 3.51 -21.99
C GLU A 702 19.41 4.16 -20.64
N GLU A 703 18.27 4.86 -20.56
CA GLU A 703 17.59 5.29 -19.32
C GLU A 703 17.60 4.21 -18.22
N ASN A 704 16.89 3.12 -18.50
CA ASN A 704 16.68 2.03 -17.57
C ASN A 704 17.99 1.26 -17.35
N ILE A 705 18.94 1.30 -18.28
CA ILE A 705 20.24 0.67 -18.09
C ILE A 705 21.00 1.38 -16.97
N GLU A 706 21.05 2.70 -16.97
CA GLU A 706 21.76 3.45 -15.93
C GLU A 706 21.19 3.22 -14.53
N ASP A 707 19.86 3.16 -14.40
CA ASP A 707 19.19 2.85 -13.14
C ASP A 707 19.60 1.46 -12.63
N LEU A 708 19.59 0.46 -13.51
CA LEU A 708 20.02 -0.90 -13.17
C LEU A 708 21.51 -0.98 -12.81
N LEU A 709 22.37 -0.22 -13.51
CA LEU A 709 23.80 -0.13 -13.20
C LEU A 709 24.06 0.58 -11.87
N SER A 710 23.20 1.51 -11.45
CA SER A 710 23.34 2.24 -10.18
C SER A 710 23.08 1.35 -8.96
N ILE A 711 22.14 0.41 -9.08
CA ILE A 711 21.79 -0.58 -8.05
C ILE A 711 22.79 -1.75 -8.06
N SER A 712 23.52 -1.93 -9.17
CA SER A 712 24.48 -2.99 -9.32
C SER A 712 25.73 -2.82 -8.46
N LYS A 713 26.19 -3.91 -7.85
CA LYS A 713 27.42 -3.97 -7.05
C LYS A 713 28.69 -4.24 -7.88
N LEU A 714 28.60 -4.29 -9.21
CA LEU A 714 29.77 -4.49 -10.07
C LEU A 714 30.72 -3.28 -10.05
N PRO A 715 32.03 -3.51 -10.24
CA PRO A 715 32.98 -2.42 -10.48
C PRO A 715 32.73 -1.79 -11.87
N GLU A 716 33.21 -0.55 -12.05
CA GLU A 716 33.04 0.20 -13.31
C GLU A 716 33.84 -0.40 -14.48
N GLU A 717 35.08 -0.86 -14.24
CA GLU A 717 36.01 -1.39 -15.27
C GLU A 717 35.89 -2.89 -15.56
#